data_AF-A0A5C5T8K2-F1
#
_entry.id   AF-A0A5C5T8K2-F1
#
_cell.length_a   1.000
_cell.length_b   1.000
_cell.length_c   1.000
_cell.angle_alpha   90.00
_cell.angle_beta   90.00
_cell.angle_gamma   90.00
#
_symmetry.space_group_name_H-M   'P 1'
#
loop_
_entity.id
_entity.type
_entity.pdbx_description
1 polymer ?
#
loop_
_entity_poly.entity_id
_entity_poly.type
_entity_poly.pdbx_seq_one_letter_code
_entity_poly.pdbx_strand_id
1 'polypeptide(L)'
;MPTADTRASIIDLRALPDRNRHQRRALRAILRTQPAALQCDDLATTAHDIACGLLEARGQVLNAAHRGVIMTMVGQMACQLMLKPDLVGMPAGVGVGKTTSIVGFAAGLHRCGLKHGRPFLGKSVLITAFKIEALVELRNDILALGVPADAVGIMFDKDEFKKKDGIDRSGWPLPTDDPSRCPILLVTHNRVTGTKGDIDRAAPFIKFAGKDRDLVIVDEALSAFRAQAFEAGKVRSLRAALEEFERNPAVKLCRDHLAAVLDRLAPAETAEMRGERAYIATLPVLDPAAQKEILRVVRTTADSVNVMALKKVLDFSGHRVRLIFVKEDADAVDNKAAVARIIPSVPPFPNVVVFDASAVLTQLKDVGSRIRLHDRWKEFMSIKDYSTLRIRWRKGSSGRSSVVKRWNSPASDKRSVEEVDEVVGFVKSVPADAACVIFGFKPEDKGGHSNVEQIKRRLAKADVVVDPAQDGGYLEVEEFDSAGILTTVRKPRIMVINWGQHTTTSAFKHATYVCLPSVLHLSDLVQLASVVARTGDEEVKRGLLGEMDDLYAAEHASCIYQAIGRSALRDTVDGKAKPVTVFLWHDNVDVIERLKTVFPGMPEHVDVTPVDATPPTADAIVGQKIVAGLQSLPTDAGRILVRDFRVKFGMTDGDGVPDATFRRARVAIEQNGSMHRTGWVRQGLSFVSTSSAAAFGFTSEAA
;
A
#
# COMPACT_ATOMS: atom_id res chain seq x y z
N MET A 1 1.43 -46.55 28.63
CA MET A 1 0.90 -45.19 28.40
C MET A 1 1.82 -44.48 27.43
N PRO A 2 1.45 -44.29 26.16
CA PRO A 2 2.21 -43.48 25.23
C PRO A 2 1.77 -42.02 25.32
N THR A 3 2.75 -41.13 25.28
CA THR A 3 2.66 -39.69 25.40
C THR A 3 1.91 -39.05 24.22
N ALA A 4 1.02 -38.12 24.57
CA ALA A 4 0.20 -37.35 23.65
C ALA A 4 1.05 -36.29 22.91
N ASP A 5 1.76 -36.72 21.88
CA ASP A 5 2.29 -35.82 20.84
C ASP A 5 1.97 -36.37 19.44
N THR A 6 0.72 -36.80 19.27
CA THR A 6 0.14 -36.91 17.94
C THR A 6 -0.27 -35.50 17.54
N ARG A 7 0.65 -34.77 16.90
CA ARG A 7 0.29 -33.77 15.89
C ARG A 7 -0.58 -34.47 14.86
N ALA A 8 -1.87 -34.57 15.16
CA ALA A 8 -2.87 -34.90 14.18
C ALA A 8 -2.77 -33.79 13.14
N SER A 9 -2.06 -34.07 12.06
CA SER A 9 -2.39 -33.50 10.77
C SER A 9 -3.89 -33.73 10.64
N ILE A 10 -4.66 -32.67 10.90
CA ILE A 10 -6.03 -32.62 10.43
C ILE A 10 -5.87 -32.97 8.96
N ILE A 11 -6.39 -34.14 8.60
CA ILE A 11 -6.54 -34.63 7.24
C ILE A 11 -6.74 -33.40 6.39
N ASP A 12 -5.86 -33.16 5.42
CA ASP A 12 -6.08 -32.09 4.46
C ASP A 12 -7.38 -32.44 3.73
N LEU A 13 -8.49 -31.97 4.29
CA LEU A 13 -9.85 -32.17 3.80
C LEU A 13 -10.02 -31.48 2.44
N ARG A 14 -9.01 -30.70 2.02
CA ARG A 14 -9.02 -29.75 0.90
C ARG A 14 -8.06 -30.13 -0.23
N ALA A 15 -7.20 -31.14 -0.06
CA ALA A 15 -6.44 -31.72 -1.16
C ALA A 15 -7.32 -32.72 -1.95
N LEU A 16 -7.61 -32.34 -3.20
CA LEU A 16 -8.10 -33.13 -4.34
C LEU A 16 -9.62 -33.05 -4.65
N PRO A 17 -9.98 -32.40 -5.77
CA PRO A 17 -11.31 -32.49 -6.41
C PRO A 17 -11.75 -33.92 -6.79
N ASP A 18 -10.84 -34.91 -6.78
CA ASP A 18 -11.03 -36.23 -7.38
C ASP A 18 -11.49 -37.36 -6.44
N ARG A 19 -11.94 -37.06 -5.22
CA ARG A 19 -12.40 -38.14 -4.32
C ARG A 19 -13.66 -38.83 -4.84
N ASN A 20 -13.59 -40.16 -4.93
CA ASN A 20 -14.72 -40.99 -5.30
C ASN A 20 -15.84 -40.97 -4.22
N ARG A 21 -17.04 -41.41 -4.60
CA ARG A 21 -18.25 -41.38 -3.75
C ARG A 21 -18.06 -42.10 -2.40
N HIS A 22 -17.22 -43.13 -2.34
CA HIS A 22 -16.96 -43.90 -1.12
C HIS A 22 -16.08 -43.15 -0.12
N GLN A 23 -15.03 -42.46 -0.58
CA GLN A 23 -14.20 -41.62 0.28
C GLN A 23 -14.99 -40.43 0.86
N ARG A 24 -15.89 -39.82 0.07
CA ARG A 24 -16.81 -38.78 0.56
C ARG A 24 -17.77 -39.33 1.63
N ARG A 25 -18.27 -40.56 1.47
CA ARG A 25 -19.11 -41.23 2.47
C ARG A 25 -18.36 -41.55 3.77
N ALA A 26 -17.16 -42.11 3.68
CA ALA A 26 -16.34 -42.43 4.85
C ALA A 26 -15.93 -41.17 5.63
N LEU A 27 -15.54 -40.11 4.92
CA LEU A 27 -15.23 -38.83 5.53
C LEU A 27 -16.45 -38.22 6.23
N ARG A 28 -17.64 -38.27 5.60
CA ARG A 28 -18.89 -37.84 6.24
C ARG A 28 -19.26 -38.69 7.46
N ALA A 29 -18.95 -39.98 7.48
CA ALA A 29 -19.18 -40.83 8.64
C ALA A 29 -18.27 -40.46 9.83
N ILE A 30 -17.02 -40.05 9.56
CA ILE A 30 -16.10 -39.53 10.58
C ILE A 30 -16.53 -38.13 11.03
N LEU A 31 -16.90 -37.24 10.10
CA LEU A 31 -17.38 -35.89 10.44
C LEU A 31 -18.69 -35.90 11.23
N ARG A 32 -19.53 -36.93 11.08
CA ARG A 32 -20.76 -37.12 11.89
C ARG A 32 -20.50 -37.22 13.39
N THR A 33 -19.30 -37.59 13.82
CA THR A 33 -18.94 -37.57 15.25
C THR A 33 -18.45 -36.21 15.71
N GLN A 34 -18.30 -35.23 14.80
CA GLN A 34 -17.84 -33.86 15.07
C GLN A 34 -18.81 -32.83 14.47
N PRO A 35 -19.88 -32.45 15.20
CA PRO A 35 -20.91 -31.50 14.71
C PRO A 35 -20.34 -30.19 14.15
N ALA A 36 -19.28 -29.66 14.77
CA ALA A 36 -18.61 -28.44 14.31
C ALA A 36 -17.96 -28.60 12.94
N ALA A 37 -17.45 -29.79 12.61
CA ALA A 37 -16.80 -30.05 11.33
C ALA A 37 -17.83 -30.19 10.20
N LEU A 38 -19.01 -30.78 10.47
CA LEU A 38 -20.13 -30.77 9.54
C LEU A 38 -20.66 -29.34 9.30
N GLN A 39 -20.82 -28.55 10.36
CA GLN A 39 -21.24 -27.15 10.23
C GLN A 39 -20.23 -26.30 9.46
N CYS A 40 -18.93 -26.58 9.63
CA CYS A 40 -17.87 -25.94 8.87
C CYS A 40 -17.96 -26.26 7.37
N ASP A 41 -18.16 -27.53 7.00
CA ASP A 41 -18.31 -27.97 5.60
C ASP A 41 -19.56 -27.38 4.94
N ASP A 42 -20.69 -27.42 5.66
CA ASP A 42 -21.95 -26.81 5.24
C ASP A 42 -21.79 -25.31 4.99
N LEU A 43 -21.14 -24.59 5.92
CA LEU A 43 -20.91 -23.15 5.82
C LEU A 43 -20.01 -22.81 4.63
N ALA A 44 -18.88 -23.52 4.48
CA ALA A 44 -17.95 -23.30 3.38
C ALA A 44 -18.63 -23.52 2.02
N THR A 45 -19.36 -24.62 1.86
CA THR A 45 -20.08 -24.94 0.62
C THR A 45 -21.16 -23.92 0.31
N THR A 46 -22.00 -23.58 1.29
CA THR A 46 -23.07 -22.58 1.11
C THR A 46 -22.50 -21.21 0.75
N ALA A 47 -21.43 -20.77 1.42
CA ALA A 47 -20.78 -19.51 1.14
C ALA A 47 -20.12 -19.49 -0.25
N HIS A 48 -19.51 -20.61 -0.67
CA HIS A 48 -18.91 -20.77 -1.99
C HIS A 48 -19.95 -20.63 -3.11
N ASP A 49 -21.09 -21.32 -2.97
CA ASP A 49 -22.15 -21.32 -3.99
C ASP A 49 -22.76 -19.93 -4.14
N ILE A 50 -22.99 -19.22 -3.02
CA ILE A 50 -23.45 -17.83 -3.04
C ILE A 50 -22.41 -16.92 -3.71
N ALA A 51 -21.14 -17.03 -3.32
CA ALA A 51 -20.09 -16.17 -3.86
C ALA A 51 -19.89 -16.38 -5.37
N CYS A 52 -19.90 -17.63 -5.84
CA CYS A 52 -19.83 -17.93 -7.27
C CYS A 52 -21.04 -17.37 -8.02
N GLY A 53 -22.25 -17.63 -7.53
CA GLY A 53 -23.48 -17.14 -8.16
C GLY A 53 -23.53 -15.61 -8.26
N LEU A 54 -23.04 -14.89 -7.24
CA LEU A 54 -22.93 -13.43 -7.27
C LEU A 54 -21.93 -12.93 -8.32
N LEU A 55 -20.79 -13.58 -8.50
CA LEU A 55 -19.81 -13.19 -9.51
C LEU A 55 -20.36 -13.44 -10.92
N GLU A 56 -21.01 -14.57 -11.14
CA GLU A 56 -21.64 -14.93 -12.42
C GLU A 56 -22.80 -14.01 -12.77
N ALA A 57 -23.64 -13.65 -11.79
CA ALA A 57 -24.71 -12.66 -11.97
C ALA A 57 -24.17 -11.26 -12.33
N ARG A 58 -22.92 -10.96 -11.99
CA ARG A 58 -22.21 -9.72 -12.37
C ARG A 58 -21.46 -9.85 -13.70
N GLY A 59 -21.69 -10.93 -14.45
CA GLY A 59 -21.11 -11.17 -15.77
C GLY A 59 -19.70 -11.78 -15.76
N GLN A 60 -19.19 -12.25 -14.62
CA GLN A 60 -17.90 -12.96 -14.60
C GLN A 60 -18.06 -14.40 -15.09
N VAL A 61 -17.05 -14.89 -15.80
CA VAL A 61 -16.99 -16.29 -16.25
C VAL A 61 -15.92 -17.02 -15.44
N LEU A 62 -16.35 -17.85 -14.49
CA LEU A 62 -15.48 -18.53 -13.53
C LEU A 62 -15.05 -19.91 -14.04
N ASN A 63 -13.74 -20.11 -14.22
CA ASN A 63 -13.16 -21.44 -14.47
C ASN A 63 -12.97 -22.24 -13.16
N ALA A 64 -12.54 -23.50 -13.28
CA ALA A 64 -12.37 -24.40 -12.13
C ALA A 64 -11.35 -23.88 -11.09
N ALA A 65 -10.27 -23.25 -11.55
CA ALA A 65 -9.27 -22.66 -10.66
C ALA A 65 -9.85 -21.49 -9.84
N HIS A 66 -10.64 -20.62 -10.47
CA HIS A 66 -11.34 -19.53 -9.79
C HIS A 66 -12.27 -20.03 -8.69
N ARG A 67 -13.12 -21.01 -9.01
CA ARG A 67 -14.01 -21.64 -8.02
C ARG A 67 -13.22 -22.27 -6.87
N GLY A 68 -12.11 -22.95 -7.18
CA GLY A 68 -11.22 -23.54 -6.18
C GLY A 68 -10.64 -22.50 -5.21
N VAL A 69 -10.25 -21.32 -5.69
CA VAL A 69 -9.75 -20.23 -4.84
C VAL A 69 -10.85 -19.61 -4.00
N ILE A 70 -12.04 -19.38 -4.57
CA ILE A 70 -13.21 -18.91 -3.82
C ILE A 70 -13.55 -19.89 -2.68
N MET A 71 -13.57 -21.20 -2.97
CA MET A 71 -13.81 -22.24 -1.97
C MET A 71 -12.73 -22.21 -0.88
N THR A 72 -11.48 -21.98 -1.25
CA THR A 72 -10.39 -21.91 -0.27
C THR A 72 -10.53 -20.68 0.63
N MET A 73 -10.92 -19.51 0.09
CA MET A 73 -11.17 -18.29 0.87
C MET A 73 -12.32 -18.48 1.88
N VAL A 74 -13.48 -18.93 1.41
CA VAL A 74 -14.64 -19.13 2.32
C VAL A 74 -14.46 -20.31 3.26
N GLY A 75 -13.76 -21.37 2.82
CA GLY A 75 -13.41 -22.52 3.65
C GLY A 75 -12.42 -22.15 4.74
N GLN A 76 -11.45 -21.26 4.48
CA GLN A 76 -10.55 -20.75 5.49
C GLN A 76 -11.29 -19.95 6.56
N MET A 77 -12.19 -19.05 6.15
CA MET A 77 -13.06 -18.30 7.08
C MET A 77 -13.93 -19.24 7.93
N ALA A 78 -14.56 -20.25 7.32
CA ALA A 78 -15.39 -21.22 8.02
C ALA A 78 -14.58 -22.06 9.03
N CYS A 79 -13.42 -22.57 8.64
CA CYS A 79 -12.57 -23.35 9.53
C CYS A 79 -12.04 -22.53 10.70
N GLN A 80 -11.67 -21.27 10.46
CA GLN A 80 -11.26 -20.38 11.55
C GLN A 80 -12.40 -20.08 12.52
N LEU A 81 -13.61 -19.87 12.01
CA LEU A 81 -14.78 -19.59 12.84
C LEU A 81 -15.20 -20.80 13.71
N MET A 82 -15.10 -22.00 13.15
CA MET A 82 -15.71 -23.21 13.72
C MET A 82 -14.72 -24.12 14.44
N LEU A 83 -13.47 -24.19 13.99
CA LEU A 83 -12.55 -25.26 14.38
C LEU A 83 -11.25 -24.74 15.01
N LYS A 84 -10.55 -23.83 14.34
CA LYS A 84 -9.18 -23.46 14.73
C LYS A 84 -8.91 -21.97 14.50
N PRO A 85 -8.91 -21.15 15.57
CA PRO A 85 -8.46 -19.77 15.49
C PRO A 85 -7.04 -19.67 14.93
N ASP A 86 -6.81 -18.72 14.04
CA ASP A 86 -5.50 -18.48 13.41
C ASP A 86 -5.41 -17.05 12.85
N LEU A 87 -4.21 -16.61 12.49
CA LEU A 87 -3.97 -15.30 11.86
C LEU A 87 -3.41 -15.53 10.46
N VAL A 88 -4.28 -15.38 9.45
CA VAL A 88 -3.95 -15.79 8.08
C VAL A 88 -4.19 -14.65 7.09
N GLY A 89 -3.17 -14.35 6.30
CA GLY A 89 -3.25 -13.48 5.13
C GLY A 89 -3.57 -14.28 3.87
N MET A 90 -4.54 -13.82 3.10
CA MET A 90 -4.96 -14.42 1.83
C MET A 90 -4.75 -13.41 0.70
N PRO A 91 -3.54 -13.32 0.13
CA PRO A 91 -3.27 -12.41 -0.97
C PRO A 91 -3.84 -13.02 -2.25
N ALA A 92 -5.08 -12.66 -2.56
CA ALA A 92 -5.73 -13.01 -3.81
C ALA A 92 -5.72 -11.80 -4.75
N GLY A 93 -5.49 -12.03 -6.04
CA GLY A 93 -5.36 -10.99 -7.05
C GLY A 93 -6.58 -10.05 -7.19
N VAL A 94 -6.45 -9.01 -8.02
CA VAL A 94 -7.56 -8.12 -8.35
C VAL A 94 -8.63 -8.90 -9.10
N GLY A 95 -9.90 -8.71 -8.74
CA GLY A 95 -11.00 -9.33 -9.48
C GLY A 95 -11.25 -10.82 -9.16
N VAL A 96 -10.53 -11.39 -8.19
CA VAL A 96 -10.68 -12.79 -7.75
C VAL A 96 -11.93 -13.03 -6.87
N GLY A 97 -12.66 -11.97 -6.54
CA GLY A 97 -13.91 -12.09 -5.78
C GLY A 97 -13.76 -12.03 -4.25
N LYS A 98 -12.67 -11.46 -3.72
CA LYS A 98 -12.43 -11.30 -2.26
C LYS A 98 -13.65 -10.75 -1.50
N THR A 99 -14.08 -9.52 -1.82
CA THR A 99 -15.25 -8.89 -1.19
C THR A 99 -16.52 -9.72 -1.40
N THR A 100 -16.71 -10.33 -2.58
CA THR A 100 -17.86 -11.22 -2.85
C THR A 100 -17.84 -12.48 -1.99
N SER A 101 -16.66 -13.04 -1.69
CA SER A 101 -16.50 -14.16 -0.75
C SER A 101 -16.85 -13.76 0.68
N ILE A 102 -16.55 -12.52 1.10
CA ILE A 102 -16.96 -11.98 2.41
C ILE A 102 -18.48 -11.89 2.49
N VAL A 103 -19.14 -11.35 1.44
CA VAL A 103 -20.61 -11.30 1.33
C VAL A 103 -21.22 -12.70 1.38
N GLY A 104 -20.70 -13.62 0.54
CA GLY A 104 -21.16 -15.00 0.48
C GLY A 104 -21.01 -15.73 1.82
N PHE A 105 -19.91 -15.47 2.54
CA PHE A 105 -19.68 -16.01 3.88
C PHE A 105 -20.67 -15.49 4.92
N ALA A 106 -20.91 -14.17 4.95
CA ALA A 106 -21.88 -13.55 5.85
C ALA A 106 -23.31 -14.10 5.64
N ALA A 107 -23.74 -14.21 4.38
CA ALA A 107 -25.04 -14.78 4.04
C ALA A 107 -25.10 -16.30 4.29
N GLY A 108 -24.03 -17.02 3.99
CA GLY A 108 -23.89 -18.45 4.29
C GLY A 108 -24.03 -18.72 5.79
N LEU A 109 -23.41 -17.89 6.63
CA LEU A 109 -23.51 -18.01 8.08
C LEU A 109 -24.95 -17.89 8.58
N HIS A 110 -25.71 -16.94 8.03
CA HIS A 110 -27.14 -16.80 8.32
C HIS A 110 -27.94 -18.04 7.89
N ARG A 111 -27.81 -18.47 6.63
CA ARG A 111 -28.56 -19.60 6.07
C ARG A 111 -28.26 -20.92 6.79
N CYS A 112 -26.99 -21.19 7.08
CA CYS A 112 -26.60 -22.34 7.88
C CYS A 112 -27.16 -22.24 9.30
N GLY A 113 -27.17 -21.05 9.90
CA GLY A 113 -27.81 -20.85 11.19
C GLY A 113 -29.28 -21.23 11.21
N LEU A 114 -30.05 -20.82 10.20
CA LEU A 114 -31.45 -21.22 10.03
C LEU A 114 -31.60 -22.74 9.86
N LYS A 115 -30.80 -23.35 8.98
CA LYS A 115 -30.79 -24.79 8.72
C LYS A 115 -30.53 -25.61 10.00
N HIS A 116 -29.64 -25.12 10.87
CA HIS A 116 -29.23 -25.80 12.10
C HIS A 116 -30.05 -25.34 13.33
N GLY A 117 -31.09 -24.52 13.16
CA GLY A 117 -31.96 -24.06 14.25
C GLY A 117 -31.28 -23.13 15.26
N ARG A 118 -30.13 -22.54 14.90
CA ARG A 118 -29.35 -21.65 15.75
C ARG A 118 -28.89 -20.44 14.93
N PRO A 119 -29.50 -19.24 15.10
CA PRO A 119 -29.16 -18.06 14.31
C PRO A 119 -27.65 -17.81 14.24
N PHE A 120 -27.12 -17.65 13.02
CA PHE A 120 -25.68 -17.48 12.75
C PHE A 120 -24.78 -18.54 13.39
N LEU A 121 -25.30 -19.75 13.64
CA LEU A 121 -24.63 -20.83 14.40
C LEU A 121 -24.22 -20.43 15.82
N GLY A 122 -24.78 -19.33 16.35
CA GLY A 122 -24.36 -18.71 17.60
C GLY A 122 -22.96 -18.09 17.55
N LYS A 123 -22.54 -17.68 16.35
CA LYS A 123 -21.23 -17.09 16.06
C LYS A 123 -21.35 -15.62 15.68
N SER A 124 -20.24 -14.92 15.80
CA SER A 124 -20.14 -13.49 15.51
C SER A 124 -18.90 -13.16 14.68
N VAL A 125 -19.04 -12.18 13.79
CA VAL A 125 -18.01 -11.77 12.85
C VAL A 125 -17.87 -10.25 12.88
N LEU A 126 -16.63 -9.77 12.89
CA LEU A 126 -16.26 -8.38 12.62
C LEU A 126 -15.72 -8.31 11.20
N ILE A 127 -16.27 -7.45 10.36
CA ILE A 127 -15.75 -7.21 9.02
C ILE A 127 -15.26 -5.77 8.94
N THR A 128 -14.03 -5.59 8.50
CA THR A 128 -13.41 -4.28 8.42
C THR A 128 -13.09 -3.90 6.99
N ALA A 129 -13.24 -2.62 6.68
CA ALA A 129 -12.86 -2.04 5.39
C ALA A 129 -12.30 -0.62 5.59
N PHE A 130 -11.56 -0.11 4.61
CA PHE A 130 -10.90 1.19 4.74
C PHE A 130 -11.87 2.39 4.71
N LYS A 131 -13.00 2.30 3.99
CA LYS A 131 -13.95 3.40 3.74
C LYS A 131 -15.37 3.08 4.16
N ILE A 132 -16.13 4.12 4.44
CA ILE A 132 -17.55 4.00 4.82
C ILE A 132 -18.38 3.56 3.61
N GLU A 133 -18.08 4.07 2.42
CA GLU A 133 -18.69 3.69 1.13
C GLU A 133 -18.68 2.16 0.96
N ALA A 134 -17.51 1.54 1.11
CA ALA A 134 -17.32 0.10 0.96
C ALA A 134 -18.11 -0.69 2.02
N LEU A 135 -18.22 -0.19 3.25
CA LEU A 135 -19.03 -0.85 4.29
C LEU A 135 -20.53 -0.77 3.98
N VAL A 136 -21.00 0.34 3.40
CA VAL A 136 -22.41 0.50 3.01
C VAL A 136 -22.75 -0.40 1.83
N GLU A 137 -21.89 -0.45 0.81
CA GLU A 137 -22.03 -1.40 -0.31
C GLU A 137 -22.05 -2.84 0.21
N LEU A 138 -21.08 -3.21 1.05
CA LEU A 138 -20.99 -4.55 1.65
C LEU A 138 -22.25 -4.88 2.48
N ARG A 139 -22.76 -3.93 3.27
CA ARG A 139 -24.00 -4.11 4.02
C ARG A 139 -25.16 -4.39 3.08
N ASN A 140 -25.35 -3.56 2.07
CA ASN A 140 -26.46 -3.67 1.13
C ASN A 140 -26.41 -5.00 0.37
N ASP A 141 -25.23 -5.43 -0.05
CA ASP A 141 -25.01 -6.75 -0.67
C ASP A 141 -25.40 -7.90 0.28
N ILE A 142 -25.05 -7.82 1.57
CA ILE A 142 -25.43 -8.82 2.57
C ILE A 142 -26.96 -8.82 2.79
N LEU A 143 -27.61 -7.66 2.87
CA LEU A 143 -29.06 -7.55 3.04
C LEU A 143 -29.82 -8.05 1.81
N ALA A 144 -29.33 -7.78 0.61
CA ALA A 144 -29.91 -8.26 -0.64
C ALA A 144 -29.99 -9.80 -0.71
N LEU A 145 -29.13 -10.51 0.04
CA LEU A 145 -29.16 -11.97 0.15
C LEU A 145 -30.11 -12.51 1.22
N GLY A 146 -30.90 -11.64 1.86
CA GLY A 146 -31.93 -11.98 2.83
C GLY A 146 -31.46 -12.01 4.28
N VAL A 147 -30.26 -11.48 4.59
CA VAL A 147 -29.82 -11.37 5.99
C VAL A 147 -30.61 -10.24 6.68
N PRO A 148 -31.17 -10.46 7.89
CA PRO A 148 -31.95 -9.44 8.60
C PRO A 148 -31.15 -8.17 8.89
N ALA A 149 -31.79 -7.01 8.70
CA ALA A 149 -31.13 -5.70 8.84
C ALA A 149 -30.66 -5.37 10.26
N ASP A 150 -31.36 -5.89 11.28
CA ASP A 150 -31.01 -5.80 12.70
C ASP A 150 -29.83 -6.70 13.10
N ALA A 151 -29.54 -7.73 12.31
CA ALA A 151 -28.39 -8.61 12.50
C ALA A 151 -27.07 -8.07 11.92
N VAL A 152 -27.14 -7.05 11.05
CA VAL A 152 -25.98 -6.45 10.36
C VAL A 152 -25.78 -5.01 10.80
N GLY A 153 -24.91 -4.84 11.79
CA GLY A 153 -24.52 -3.52 12.31
C GLY A 153 -23.45 -2.86 11.45
N ILE A 154 -23.42 -1.52 11.45
CA ILE A 154 -22.40 -0.72 10.78
C ILE A 154 -21.92 0.42 11.70
N MET A 155 -20.60 0.61 11.80
CA MET A 155 -20.00 1.65 12.64
C MET A 155 -19.01 2.52 11.89
N PHE A 156 -19.29 3.81 11.88
CA PHE A 156 -18.43 4.87 11.35
C PHE A 156 -18.63 6.18 12.15
N ASP A 157 -17.80 7.18 11.88
CA ASP A 157 -17.91 8.50 12.51
C ASP A 157 -18.99 9.37 11.86
N LYS A 158 -20.05 9.68 12.62
CA LYS A 158 -21.18 10.54 12.18
C LYS A 158 -20.71 11.95 11.79
N ASP A 159 -19.66 12.49 12.41
CA ASP A 159 -19.16 13.83 12.09
C ASP A 159 -18.29 13.82 10.84
N GLU A 160 -17.50 12.76 10.63
CA GLU A 160 -16.79 12.55 9.38
C GLU A 160 -17.76 12.33 8.21
N PHE A 161 -18.91 11.72 8.51
CA PHE A 161 -19.99 11.47 7.57
C PHE A 161 -20.61 12.75 6.98
N LYS A 162 -20.74 13.81 7.80
CA LYS A 162 -21.38 15.08 7.41
C LYS A 162 -20.46 16.05 6.67
N LYS A 163 -19.13 15.90 6.76
CA LYS A 163 -18.21 17.04 6.56
C LYS A 163 -17.43 17.11 5.24
N LYS A 164 -17.41 16.10 4.38
CA LYS A 164 -16.21 15.93 3.53
C LYS A 164 -16.28 16.25 2.04
N ASP A 165 -17.30 15.88 1.27
CA ASP A 165 -17.10 15.87 -0.20
C ASP A 165 -18.34 16.24 -1.06
N GLY A 166 -19.39 16.86 -0.49
CA GLY A 166 -20.58 17.26 -1.25
C GLY A 166 -21.41 16.11 -1.83
N ILE A 167 -21.12 14.87 -1.43
CA ILE A 167 -21.86 13.66 -1.80
C ILE A 167 -23.15 13.61 -1.00
N ASP A 168 -24.30 13.45 -1.68
CA ASP A 168 -25.57 13.16 -1.03
C ASP A 168 -25.52 11.77 -0.38
N ARG A 169 -25.69 11.75 0.94
CA ARG A 169 -25.66 10.54 1.77
C ARG A 169 -26.98 10.32 2.50
N SER A 170 -28.05 10.98 2.08
CA SER A 170 -29.38 10.90 2.70
C SER A 170 -29.94 9.48 2.75
N GLY A 171 -29.60 8.62 1.78
CA GLY A 171 -30.03 7.22 1.71
C GLY A 171 -29.14 6.19 2.44
N TRP A 172 -28.09 6.63 3.13
CA TRP A 172 -27.15 5.71 3.76
C TRP A 172 -27.62 5.28 5.16
N PRO A 173 -27.26 4.07 5.61
CA PRO A 173 -27.64 3.61 6.95
C PRO A 173 -26.97 4.44 8.03
N LEU A 174 -27.70 4.73 9.11
CA LEU A 174 -27.13 5.33 10.31
C LEU A 174 -26.23 4.31 11.03
N PRO A 175 -25.17 4.77 11.73
CA PRO A 175 -24.40 3.91 12.62
C PRO A 175 -25.27 3.23 13.67
N THR A 176 -24.99 1.96 13.93
CA THR A 176 -25.71 1.14 14.90
C THR A 176 -25.52 1.65 16.33
N ASP A 177 -26.61 1.81 17.07
CA ASP A 177 -26.54 2.32 18.45
C ASP A 177 -25.92 1.31 19.43
N ASP A 178 -26.21 0.02 19.26
CA ASP A 178 -25.63 -1.08 20.05
C ASP A 178 -24.93 -2.13 19.18
N PRO A 179 -23.63 -1.94 18.89
CA PRO A 179 -22.83 -2.89 18.11
C PRO A 179 -22.77 -4.30 18.71
N SER A 180 -22.98 -4.44 20.02
CA SER A 180 -22.80 -5.70 20.74
C SER A 180 -23.93 -6.71 20.49
N ARG A 181 -25.06 -6.25 19.91
CA ARG A 181 -26.23 -7.07 19.56
C ARG A 181 -26.19 -7.60 18.13
N CYS A 182 -25.32 -7.06 17.28
CA CYS A 182 -25.23 -7.47 15.88
C CYS A 182 -24.21 -8.61 15.72
N PRO A 183 -24.64 -9.84 15.33
CA PRO A 183 -23.72 -10.94 15.07
C PRO A 183 -22.75 -10.61 13.93
N ILE A 184 -23.16 -9.80 12.95
CA ILE A 184 -22.28 -9.27 11.91
C ILE A 184 -22.11 -7.77 12.17
N LEU A 185 -20.87 -7.31 12.32
CA LEU A 185 -20.56 -5.90 12.50
C LEU A 185 -19.57 -5.42 11.46
N LEU A 186 -19.91 -4.34 10.77
CA LEU A 186 -19.11 -3.70 9.72
C LEU A 186 -18.45 -2.44 10.27
N VAL A 187 -17.12 -2.34 10.22
CA VAL A 187 -16.38 -1.26 10.91
C VAL A 187 -15.24 -0.72 10.04
N THR A 188 -15.02 0.59 10.05
CA THR A 188 -13.86 1.15 9.32
C THR A 188 -12.53 0.74 9.99
N HIS A 189 -11.45 0.55 9.24
CA HIS A 189 -10.11 0.26 9.80
C HIS A 189 -9.75 1.24 10.92
N ASN A 190 -9.98 2.54 10.71
CA ASN A 190 -9.68 3.60 11.68
C ASN A 190 -10.36 3.45 13.04
N ARG A 191 -11.53 2.81 13.09
CA ARG A 191 -12.26 2.56 14.34
C ARG A 191 -11.68 1.38 15.11
N VAL A 192 -11.20 0.36 14.40
CA VAL A 192 -10.52 -0.79 14.99
C VAL A 192 -9.11 -0.40 15.42
N THR A 193 -8.42 0.45 14.66
CA THR A 193 -7.03 0.83 14.96
C THR A 193 -6.86 1.94 15.99
N GLY A 194 -7.94 2.69 16.26
CA GLY A 194 -7.85 3.98 16.92
C GLY A 194 -7.20 5.05 16.02
N THR A 195 -7.63 6.30 16.15
CA THR A 195 -7.10 7.44 15.38
C THR A 195 -6.03 8.24 16.14
N LYS A 196 -5.76 7.91 17.41
CA LYS A 196 -4.81 8.63 18.29
C LYS A 196 -4.03 7.73 19.26
N GLY A 197 -3.90 6.44 18.95
CA GLY A 197 -3.34 5.45 19.88
C GLY A 197 -4.27 5.09 21.04
N ASP A 198 -5.54 5.50 20.96
CA ASP A 198 -6.60 5.14 21.90
C ASP A 198 -7.23 3.82 21.42
N ILE A 199 -6.57 2.70 21.74
CA ILE A 199 -7.00 1.34 21.41
C ILE A 199 -8.29 0.99 22.18
N ASP A 200 -8.52 1.61 23.33
CA ASP A 200 -9.70 1.37 24.16
C ASP A 200 -11.00 1.75 23.44
N ARG A 201 -10.94 2.70 22.49
CA ARG A 201 -12.06 3.00 21.59
C ARG A 201 -12.48 1.82 20.71
N ALA A 202 -11.61 0.84 20.49
CA ALA A 202 -11.96 -0.34 19.71
C ALA A 202 -12.77 -1.35 20.54
N ALA A 203 -12.66 -1.33 21.88
CA ALA A 203 -13.25 -2.33 22.77
C ALA A 203 -14.75 -2.60 22.52
N PRO A 204 -15.61 -1.60 22.26
CA PRO A 204 -17.03 -1.85 21.98
C PRO A 204 -17.29 -2.65 20.70
N PHE A 205 -16.38 -2.58 19.71
CA PHE A 205 -16.55 -3.25 18.41
C PHE A 205 -16.08 -4.70 18.44
N ILE A 206 -15.19 -5.03 19.38
CA ILE A 206 -14.59 -6.36 19.52
C ILE A 206 -15.55 -7.33 20.21
N LYS A 207 -16.52 -6.81 20.98
CA LYS A 207 -17.46 -7.64 21.75
C LYS A 207 -18.78 -7.90 21.02
N PHE A 208 -19.32 -9.08 21.22
CA PHE A 208 -20.68 -9.50 20.88
C PHE A 208 -21.26 -10.29 22.06
N ALA A 209 -22.40 -9.85 22.60
CA ALA A 209 -23.02 -10.44 23.79
C ALA A 209 -22.04 -10.65 24.96
N GLY A 210 -21.16 -9.67 25.21
CA GLY A 210 -20.15 -9.69 26.28
C GLY A 210 -18.90 -10.55 26.00
N LYS A 211 -18.84 -11.28 24.89
CA LYS A 211 -17.69 -12.12 24.48
C LYS A 211 -16.94 -11.47 23.33
N ASP A 212 -15.67 -11.82 23.16
CA ASP A 212 -14.93 -11.42 21.94
C ASP A 212 -15.58 -12.04 20.70
N ARG A 213 -15.57 -11.30 19.60
CA ARG A 213 -16.07 -11.79 18.32
C ARG A 213 -15.28 -13.01 17.87
N ASP A 214 -15.98 -14.01 17.34
CA ASP A 214 -15.38 -15.29 17.00
C ASP A 214 -14.40 -15.18 15.82
N LEU A 215 -14.60 -14.22 14.91
CA LEU A 215 -13.75 -14.01 13.74
C LEU A 215 -13.66 -12.53 13.34
N VAL A 216 -12.46 -12.06 12.98
CA VAL A 216 -12.25 -10.78 12.31
C VAL A 216 -11.83 -11.00 10.87
N ILE A 217 -12.56 -10.38 9.95
CA ILE A 217 -12.26 -10.36 8.52
C ILE A 217 -11.83 -8.94 8.17
N VAL A 218 -10.68 -8.81 7.55
CA VAL A 218 -10.15 -7.52 7.11
C VAL A 218 -10.13 -7.50 5.58
N ASP A 219 -10.88 -6.58 4.97
CA ASP A 219 -10.81 -6.29 3.53
C ASP A 219 -9.77 -5.19 3.28
N GLU A 220 -8.75 -5.50 2.47
CA GLU A 220 -7.51 -4.71 2.28
C GLU A 220 -6.56 -4.76 3.50
N ALA A 221 -5.35 -4.20 3.34
CA ALA A 221 -4.32 -4.25 4.38
C ALA A 221 -4.75 -3.54 5.68
N LEU A 222 -4.60 -4.24 6.81
CA LEU A 222 -4.62 -3.63 8.15
C LEU A 222 -3.20 -3.62 8.69
N SER A 223 -2.59 -2.44 8.73
CA SER A 223 -1.27 -2.28 9.32
C SER A 223 -1.37 -2.48 10.83
N ALA A 224 -0.73 -3.55 11.34
CA ALA A 224 -0.65 -3.87 12.76
C ALA A 224 -0.06 -2.71 13.58
N PHE A 225 0.80 -1.92 12.94
CA PHE A 225 1.42 -0.74 13.53
C PHE A 225 1.29 0.46 12.59
N ARG A 226 1.22 1.65 13.16
CA ARG A 226 1.35 2.91 12.45
C ARG A 226 2.62 3.58 12.92
N ALA A 227 3.30 4.22 11.99
CA ALA A 227 4.38 5.13 12.33
C ALA A 227 3.93 6.57 12.14
N GLN A 228 4.38 7.42 13.05
CA GLN A 228 4.44 8.85 12.81
C GLN A 228 5.90 9.24 12.85
N ALA A 229 6.30 10.21 12.01
CA ALA A 229 7.66 10.74 12.05
C ALA A 229 7.72 12.24 11.84
N PHE A 230 8.75 12.87 12.40
CA PHE A 230 9.19 14.22 12.07
C PHE A 230 10.72 14.30 11.98
N GLU A 231 11.25 15.32 11.30
CA GLU A 231 12.70 15.54 11.18
C GLU A 231 13.26 16.24 12.42
N ALA A 232 14.30 15.67 13.03
CA ALA A 232 14.99 16.31 14.15
C ALA A 232 15.59 17.68 13.75
N GLY A 233 16.14 17.77 12.53
CA GLY A 233 16.61 19.04 11.96
C GLY A 233 15.53 20.12 11.93
N LYS A 234 14.27 19.73 11.65
CA LYS A 234 13.15 20.66 11.64
C LYS A 234 12.80 21.20 13.02
N VAL A 235 13.01 20.43 14.09
CA VAL A 235 12.87 20.91 15.48
C VAL A 235 13.88 22.02 15.77
N ARG A 236 15.14 21.84 15.34
CA ARG A 236 16.19 22.87 15.47
C ARG A 236 15.81 24.15 14.71
N SER A 237 15.40 24.02 13.44
CA SER A 237 14.97 25.16 12.63
C SER A 237 13.73 25.87 13.21
N LEU A 238 12.76 25.12 13.73
CA LEU A 238 11.57 25.68 14.38
C LEU A 238 11.95 26.46 15.64
N ARG A 239 12.85 25.92 16.47
CA ARG A 239 13.34 26.59 17.68
C ARG A 239 14.03 27.91 17.33
N ALA A 240 14.96 27.89 16.36
CA ALA A 240 15.69 29.08 15.92
C ALA A 240 14.73 30.15 15.35
N ALA A 241 13.76 29.75 14.54
CA ALA A 241 12.76 30.66 13.96
C ALA A 241 11.85 31.33 15.01
N LEU A 242 11.77 30.79 16.23
CA LEU A 242 10.97 31.36 17.32
C LEU A 242 11.77 32.30 18.24
N GLU A 243 13.08 32.45 18.04
CA GLU A 243 13.93 33.32 18.89
C GLU A 243 13.53 34.80 18.80
N GLU A 244 13.12 35.26 17.62
CA GLU A 244 12.71 36.65 17.37
C GLU A 244 11.39 37.03 18.08
N PHE A 245 10.62 36.04 18.55
CA PHE A 245 9.28 36.21 19.11
C PHE A 245 9.21 35.92 20.63
N GLU A 246 10.35 35.88 21.31
CA GLU A 246 10.49 35.46 22.71
C GLU A 246 9.65 36.27 23.71
N ARG A 247 9.26 37.51 23.37
CA ARG A 247 8.44 38.36 24.25
C ARG A 247 7.05 37.79 24.52
N ASN A 248 6.55 36.86 23.70
CA ASN A 248 5.28 36.20 23.94
C ASN A 248 5.47 34.96 24.86
N PRO A 249 4.77 34.87 26.01
CA PRO A 249 4.91 33.75 26.94
C PRO A 249 4.65 32.36 26.32
N ALA A 250 3.70 32.25 25.39
CA ALA A 250 3.41 30.98 24.72
C ALA A 250 4.54 30.58 23.75
N VAL A 251 5.15 31.56 23.07
CA VAL A 251 6.30 31.30 22.19
C VAL A 251 7.52 30.89 23.01
N LYS A 252 7.78 31.57 24.12
CA LYS A 252 8.84 31.17 25.07
C LYS A 252 8.62 29.73 25.55
N LEU A 253 7.42 29.40 26.02
CA LEU A 253 7.07 28.03 26.43
C LEU A 253 7.28 27.01 25.30
N CYS A 254 6.91 27.34 24.07
CA CYS A 254 7.15 26.51 22.91
C CYS A 254 8.65 26.28 22.68
N ARG A 255 9.47 27.34 22.72
CA ARG A 255 10.91 27.25 22.52
C ARG A 255 11.58 26.40 23.59
N ASP A 256 11.21 26.61 24.85
CA ASP A 256 11.72 25.85 26.00
C ASP A 256 11.34 24.36 25.87
N HIS A 257 10.12 24.07 25.41
CA HIS A 257 9.69 22.70 25.10
C HIS A 257 10.49 22.07 23.96
N LEU A 258 10.73 22.78 22.85
CA LEU A 258 11.55 22.29 21.74
C LEU A 258 13.00 22.06 22.15
N ALA A 259 13.56 22.89 23.04
CA ALA A 259 14.89 22.68 23.61
C ALA A 259 14.92 21.38 24.43
N ALA A 260 13.95 21.18 25.32
CA ALA A 260 13.84 19.94 26.09
C ALA A 260 13.64 18.69 25.21
N VAL A 261 12.94 18.81 24.07
CA VAL A 261 12.85 17.73 23.08
C VAL A 261 14.23 17.39 22.51
N LEU A 262 15.00 18.40 22.09
CA LEU A 262 16.35 18.19 21.53
C LEU A 262 17.30 17.57 22.56
N ASP A 263 17.25 18.03 23.81
CA ASP A 263 18.07 17.47 24.90
C ASP A 263 17.76 15.98 25.15
N ARG A 264 16.50 15.56 25.00
CA ARG A 264 16.10 14.14 25.10
C ARG A 264 16.53 13.31 23.90
N LEU A 265 16.71 13.91 22.73
CA LEU A 265 17.13 13.22 21.52
C LEU A 265 18.66 13.11 21.40
N ALA A 266 19.43 14.01 22.01
CA ALA A 266 20.90 14.02 21.90
C ALA A 266 21.60 12.70 22.32
N PRO A 267 21.19 12.01 23.40
CA PRO A 267 21.73 10.68 23.72
C PRO A 267 21.41 9.64 22.63
N ALA A 268 20.20 9.71 22.05
CA ALA A 268 19.78 8.81 20.98
C ALA A 268 20.59 9.04 19.70
N GLU A 269 20.83 10.30 19.35
CA GLU A 269 21.70 10.70 18.25
C GLU A 269 23.11 10.13 18.44
N THR A 270 23.66 10.25 19.64
CA THR A 270 25.02 9.77 19.96
C THR A 270 25.12 8.24 19.88
N ALA A 271 24.16 7.52 20.47
CA ALA A 271 24.15 6.06 20.47
C ALA A 271 24.04 5.50 19.04
N GLU A 272 23.12 6.04 18.25
CA GLU A 272 22.88 5.57 16.88
C GLU A 272 24.04 5.93 15.93
N MET A 273 24.69 7.11 16.11
CA MET A 273 25.93 7.45 15.38
C MET A 273 27.09 6.51 15.69
N ARG A 274 27.13 5.93 16.89
CA ARG A 274 28.13 4.93 17.31
C ARG A 274 27.76 3.50 16.93
N GLY A 275 26.61 3.29 16.28
CA GLY A 275 26.10 1.94 15.97
C GLY A 275 25.74 1.13 17.21
N GLU A 276 25.49 1.79 18.35
CA GLU A 276 25.04 1.14 19.58
C GLU A 276 23.58 0.65 19.44
N ARG A 277 23.06 -0.02 20.47
CA ARG A 277 21.65 -0.44 20.49
C ARG A 277 20.75 0.79 20.36
N ALA A 278 19.69 0.66 19.56
CA ALA A 278 18.74 1.75 19.34
C ALA A 278 18.23 2.30 20.68
N TYR A 279 18.34 3.62 20.85
CA TYR A 279 17.91 4.31 22.06
C TYR A 279 16.48 4.80 21.91
N ILE A 280 15.62 4.45 22.88
CA ILE A 280 14.23 4.90 22.93
C ILE A 280 14.12 6.05 23.92
N ALA A 281 13.86 7.25 23.40
CA ALA A 281 13.68 8.45 24.21
C ALA A 281 12.21 8.63 24.60
N THR A 282 11.95 9.18 25.78
CA THR A 282 10.62 9.71 26.13
C THR A 282 10.65 11.23 26.02
N LEU A 283 9.81 11.79 25.15
CA LEU A 283 9.75 13.24 24.96
C LEU A 283 9.09 13.95 26.14
N PRO A 284 9.43 15.23 26.41
CA PRO A 284 8.82 16.00 27.47
C PRO A 284 7.30 16.09 27.31
N VAL A 285 6.57 16.07 28.42
CA VAL A 285 5.12 16.22 28.48
C VAL A 285 4.78 17.72 28.45
N LEU A 286 3.75 18.08 27.69
CA LEU A 286 3.21 19.42 27.55
C LEU A 286 1.70 19.33 27.57
N ASP A 287 1.10 20.13 28.43
CA ASP A 287 -0.34 20.12 28.65
C ASP A 287 -1.13 20.42 27.34
N PRO A 288 -2.24 19.70 27.06
CA PRO A 288 -3.02 19.92 25.85
C PRO A 288 -3.62 21.32 25.69
N ALA A 289 -3.91 22.04 26.78
CA ALA A 289 -4.36 23.44 26.70
C ALA A 289 -3.19 24.35 26.31
N ALA A 290 -2.00 24.12 26.87
CA ALA A 290 -0.78 24.81 26.46
C ALA A 290 -0.44 24.56 24.98
N GLN A 291 -0.56 23.32 24.48
CA GLN A 291 -0.36 23.01 23.07
C GLN A 291 -1.31 23.80 22.15
N LYS A 292 -2.59 23.89 22.51
CA LYS A 292 -3.59 24.67 21.75
C LYS A 292 -3.24 26.15 21.73
N GLU A 293 -2.82 26.69 22.86
CA GLU A 293 -2.44 28.10 22.98
C GLU A 293 -1.20 28.43 22.15
N ILE A 294 -0.16 27.59 22.21
CA ILE A 294 1.04 27.70 21.37
C ILE A 294 0.65 27.74 19.89
N LEU A 295 -0.16 26.78 19.44
CA LEU A 295 -0.58 26.71 18.04
C LEU A 295 -1.42 27.91 17.62
N ARG A 296 -2.22 28.49 18.52
CA ARG A 296 -3.00 29.70 18.26
C ARG A 296 -2.08 30.90 18.07
N VAL A 297 -1.12 31.10 18.96
CA VAL A 297 -0.19 32.23 18.93
C VAL A 297 0.76 32.14 17.75
N VAL A 298 1.43 31.01 17.54
CA VAL A 298 2.43 30.84 16.47
C VAL A 298 1.82 31.04 15.09
N ARG A 299 0.55 30.67 14.89
CA ARG A 299 -0.19 30.95 13.64
C ARG A 299 -0.32 32.42 13.30
N THR A 300 -0.28 33.30 14.31
CA THR A 300 -0.47 34.75 14.13
C THR A 300 0.84 35.51 14.02
N THR A 301 1.93 34.96 14.56
CA THR A 301 3.21 35.68 14.68
C THR A 301 4.23 35.30 13.62
N ALA A 302 4.12 34.12 13.02
CA ALA A 302 5.19 33.56 12.21
C ALA A 302 4.73 33.35 10.75
N ASP A 303 5.48 33.90 9.79
CA ASP A 303 5.24 33.80 8.34
C ASP A 303 5.12 32.36 7.88
N SER A 304 3.91 31.79 7.86
CA SER A 304 3.64 30.38 7.56
C SER A 304 4.62 29.38 8.20
N VAL A 305 5.34 29.76 9.29
CA VAL A 305 6.46 29.00 9.85
C VAL A 305 5.91 27.64 10.20
N ASN A 306 6.27 26.66 9.37
CA ASN A 306 5.76 25.30 9.31
C ASN A 306 4.87 24.89 10.50
N VAL A 307 3.67 25.48 10.61
CA VAL A 307 2.76 25.26 11.75
C VAL A 307 2.40 23.79 11.82
N MET A 308 2.38 23.14 10.65
CA MET A 308 2.21 21.71 10.50
C MET A 308 3.38 20.90 11.08
N ALA A 309 4.63 21.33 10.91
CA ALA A 309 5.78 20.68 11.55
C ALA A 309 5.75 20.89 13.06
N LEU A 310 5.46 22.10 13.54
CA LEU A 310 5.33 22.36 14.98
C LEU A 310 4.22 21.48 15.58
N LYS A 311 3.04 21.46 14.96
CA LYS A 311 1.94 20.59 15.39
C LYS A 311 2.37 19.13 15.48
N LYS A 312 3.08 18.61 14.47
CA LYS A 312 3.60 17.23 14.51
C LYS A 312 4.52 16.98 15.71
N VAL A 313 5.39 17.92 16.05
CA VAL A 313 6.29 17.78 17.22
C VAL A 313 5.49 17.81 18.52
N LEU A 314 4.52 18.73 18.66
CA LEU A 314 3.66 18.81 19.84
C LEU A 314 2.78 17.56 20.02
N ASP A 315 2.29 16.96 18.93
CA ASP A 315 1.54 15.70 18.94
C ASP A 315 2.37 14.51 19.46
N PHE A 316 3.70 14.65 19.58
CA PHE A 316 4.61 13.64 20.14
C PHE A 316 4.93 13.87 21.63
N SER A 317 4.40 14.93 22.23
CA SER A 317 4.68 15.26 23.63
C SER A 317 4.29 14.11 24.57
N GLY A 318 5.20 13.75 25.48
CA GLY A 318 5.02 12.65 26.43
C GLY A 318 5.11 11.25 25.83
N HIS A 319 5.36 11.11 24.53
CA HIS A 319 5.45 9.80 23.89
C HIS A 319 6.86 9.24 23.87
N ARG A 320 6.93 7.91 23.85
CA ARG A 320 8.16 7.16 23.54
C ARG A 320 8.44 7.27 22.05
N VAL A 321 9.68 7.58 21.71
CA VAL A 321 10.14 7.81 20.34
C VAL A 321 11.47 7.14 20.11
N ARG A 322 11.67 6.68 18.89
CA ARG A 322 12.93 6.15 18.39
C ARG A 322 13.52 7.14 17.41
N LEU A 323 14.80 7.41 17.51
CA LEU A 323 15.51 8.13 16.47
C LEU A 323 15.98 7.15 15.38
N ILE A 324 15.81 7.51 14.11
CA ILE A 324 16.23 6.71 12.96
C ILE A 324 16.90 7.60 11.94
N PHE A 325 18.12 7.26 11.50
CA PHE A 325 18.81 8.02 10.47
C PHE A 325 18.46 7.49 9.07
N VAL A 326 18.16 8.40 8.15
CA VAL A 326 18.06 8.14 6.70
C VAL A 326 19.48 8.34 6.15
N LYS A 327 20.12 7.31 5.55
CA LYS A 327 21.54 7.32 5.09
C LYS A 327 21.72 8.35 3.92
N GLU A 328 22.90 8.81 3.47
CA GLU A 328 24.27 8.24 3.34
C GLU A 328 25.38 9.30 3.48
N ASP A 329 26.16 9.25 4.56
CA ASP A 329 27.63 9.22 4.65
C ASP A 329 27.96 9.40 6.13
N ALA A 330 28.90 8.62 6.70
CA ALA A 330 29.34 8.85 8.09
C ALA A 330 29.89 10.28 8.27
N ASP A 331 30.37 10.86 7.16
CA ASP A 331 30.99 12.18 7.08
C ASP A 331 30.01 13.28 6.61
N ALA A 332 28.75 12.96 6.32
CA ALA A 332 27.76 13.95 5.90
C ALA A 332 27.36 14.82 7.10
N VAL A 333 27.74 16.10 7.04
CA VAL A 333 27.44 17.12 8.06
C VAL A 333 25.93 17.28 8.29
N ASP A 334 25.10 16.90 7.31
CA ASP A 334 23.62 16.99 7.34
C ASP A 334 22.93 15.61 7.38
N ASN A 335 23.34 14.75 8.32
CA ASN A 335 22.65 13.49 8.56
C ASN A 335 21.18 13.73 8.97
N LYS A 336 20.24 13.37 8.08
CA LYS A 336 18.79 13.51 8.34
C LYS A 336 18.34 12.44 9.33
N ALA A 337 17.98 12.87 10.55
CA ALA A 337 17.40 12.00 11.57
C ALA A 337 15.88 12.18 11.65
N ALA A 338 15.16 11.06 11.59
CA ALA A 338 13.73 10.94 11.84
C ALA A 338 13.49 10.61 13.31
N VAL A 339 12.60 11.34 13.97
CA VAL A 339 12.02 10.92 15.24
C VAL A 339 10.74 10.17 14.94
N ALA A 340 10.76 8.86 15.15
CA ALA A 340 9.67 7.94 14.88
C ALA A 340 8.93 7.58 16.16
N ARG A 341 7.60 7.61 16.09
CA ARG A 341 6.71 7.03 17.10
C ARG A 341 6.02 5.81 16.50
N ILE A 342 6.13 4.67 17.18
CA ILE A 342 5.50 3.41 16.79
C ILE A 342 4.21 3.27 17.59
N ILE A 343 3.09 3.06 16.89
CA ILE A 343 1.77 2.99 17.50
C ILE A 343 1.16 1.63 17.14
N PRO A 344 1.04 0.71 18.12
CA PRO A 344 0.22 -0.49 17.94
C PRO A 344 -1.18 -0.07 17.49
N SER A 345 -1.60 -0.60 16.36
CA SER A 345 -2.77 -0.15 15.62
C SER A 345 -3.79 -1.25 15.45
N VAL A 346 -3.62 -2.41 16.06
CA VAL A 346 -4.61 -3.49 15.99
C VAL A 346 -4.71 -4.12 17.38
N PRO A 347 -5.91 -4.18 17.99
CA PRO A 347 -6.14 -4.99 19.17
C PRO A 347 -5.65 -6.42 18.93
N PRO A 348 -5.16 -7.14 19.95
CA PRO A 348 -4.67 -8.51 19.76
C PRO A 348 -5.86 -9.45 19.47
N PHE A 349 -6.28 -9.53 18.22
CA PHE A 349 -7.30 -10.45 17.78
C PHE A 349 -6.69 -11.85 17.64
N PRO A 350 -7.24 -12.86 18.34
CA PRO A 350 -6.72 -14.23 18.25
C PRO A 350 -7.14 -14.95 16.95
N ASN A 351 -8.10 -14.40 16.20
CA ASN A 351 -8.65 -15.03 15.00
C ASN A 351 -8.91 -14.01 13.89
N VAL A 352 -8.04 -13.97 12.87
CA VAL A 352 -8.06 -12.96 11.81
C VAL A 352 -7.83 -13.58 10.45
N VAL A 353 -8.67 -13.23 9.48
CA VAL A 353 -8.41 -13.38 8.05
C VAL A 353 -8.18 -12.01 7.43
N VAL A 354 -7.06 -11.84 6.72
CA VAL A 354 -6.74 -10.60 6.00
C VAL A 354 -6.76 -10.85 4.50
N PHE A 355 -7.64 -10.14 3.78
CA PHE A 355 -7.75 -10.15 2.34
C PHE A 355 -6.98 -8.97 1.74
N ASP A 356 -5.66 -9.10 1.66
CA ASP A 356 -4.78 -8.08 1.09
C ASP A 356 -3.97 -8.65 -0.07
N ALA A 357 -4.37 -8.25 -1.27
CA ALA A 357 -3.69 -8.62 -2.50
C ALA A 357 -2.25 -8.09 -2.58
N SER A 358 -1.98 -6.96 -1.91
CA SER A 358 -0.69 -6.32 -1.90
C SER A 358 0.27 -6.88 -0.84
N ALA A 359 -0.17 -7.80 0.00
CA ALA A 359 0.66 -8.37 1.07
C ALA A 359 1.91 -9.10 0.55
N VAL A 360 1.86 -9.60 -0.69
CA VAL A 360 3.02 -10.21 -1.37
C VAL A 360 4.05 -9.16 -1.76
N LEU A 361 3.61 -7.94 -2.09
CA LEU A 361 4.49 -6.82 -2.44
C LEU A 361 5.11 -6.20 -1.20
N THR A 362 4.30 -5.93 -0.17
CA THR A 362 4.68 -5.07 0.97
C THR A 362 5.58 -5.78 2.01
N GLN A 363 6.11 -6.97 1.71
CA GLN A 363 6.94 -7.82 2.58
C GLN A 363 6.35 -7.99 3.99
N LEU A 364 5.02 -7.89 4.14
CA LEU A 364 4.33 -8.02 5.44
C LEU A 364 4.59 -9.39 6.11
N LYS A 365 4.94 -10.41 5.33
CA LYS A 365 5.33 -11.74 5.82
C LYS A 365 6.68 -11.77 6.54
N ASP A 366 7.57 -10.83 6.24
CA ASP A 366 8.98 -10.88 6.66
C ASP A 366 9.23 -10.04 7.92
N VAL A 367 8.29 -9.17 8.30
CA VAL A 367 8.50 -8.15 9.32
C VAL A 367 7.44 -8.27 10.42
N GLY A 368 7.77 -8.97 11.51
CA GLY A 368 7.09 -8.92 12.81
C GLY A 368 5.61 -9.37 12.87
N SER A 369 5.00 -9.72 11.74
CA SER A 369 3.57 -10.01 11.70
C SER A 369 3.30 -11.46 12.14
N ARG A 370 2.40 -11.62 13.12
CA ARG A 370 1.81 -12.93 13.47
C ARG A 370 0.95 -13.49 12.33
N ILE A 371 0.75 -12.73 11.25
CA ILE A 371 -0.12 -13.06 10.12
C ILE A 371 0.71 -13.86 9.12
N ARG A 372 0.44 -15.16 9.05
CA ARG A 372 1.09 -16.02 8.06
C ARG A 372 0.31 -15.95 6.76
N LEU A 373 1.00 -15.90 5.62
CA LEU A 373 0.32 -16.08 4.34
C LEU A 373 -0.21 -17.53 4.26
N HIS A 374 -1.40 -17.70 3.71
CA HIS A 374 -1.98 -19.01 3.47
C HIS A 374 -1.06 -19.85 2.56
N ASP A 375 -0.88 -21.14 2.83
CA ASP A 375 0.12 -21.99 2.15
C ASP A 375 -0.04 -22.01 0.61
N ARG A 376 -1.28 -21.89 0.13
CA ARG A 376 -1.63 -21.84 -1.30
C ARG A 376 -1.63 -20.43 -1.93
N TRP A 377 -1.02 -19.44 -1.29
CA TRP A 377 -1.08 -18.04 -1.75
C TRP A 377 -0.57 -17.84 -3.18
N LYS A 378 0.44 -18.61 -3.61
CA LYS A 378 0.97 -18.54 -4.99
C LYS A 378 -0.11 -18.87 -6.02
N GLU A 379 -0.94 -19.87 -5.72
CA GLU A 379 -2.05 -20.26 -6.58
C GLU A 379 -3.08 -19.14 -6.68
N PHE A 380 -3.37 -18.44 -5.57
CA PHE A 380 -4.32 -17.32 -5.55
C PHE A 380 -3.88 -16.15 -6.43
N MET A 381 -2.57 -15.96 -6.56
CA MET A 381 -2.00 -14.93 -7.43
C MET A 381 -1.99 -15.37 -8.89
N SER A 382 -1.82 -16.66 -9.18
CA SER A 382 -1.71 -17.21 -10.54
C SER A 382 -3.03 -17.55 -11.22
N ILE A 383 -4.19 -17.43 -10.57
CA ILE A 383 -5.45 -17.85 -11.18
C ILE A 383 -5.89 -17.01 -12.36
N LYS A 384 -5.48 -15.74 -12.39
CA LYS A 384 -5.91 -14.76 -13.37
C LYS A 384 -4.74 -14.38 -14.25
N ASP A 385 -4.88 -14.53 -15.55
CA ASP A 385 -3.89 -14.12 -16.53
C ASP A 385 -4.01 -12.63 -16.84
N TYR A 386 -2.90 -11.90 -16.72
CA TYR A 386 -2.78 -10.48 -17.00
C TYR A 386 -1.98 -10.18 -18.27
N SER A 387 -1.88 -11.14 -19.20
CA SER A 387 -1.25 -10.99 -20.52
C SER A 387 -1.84 -9.90 -21.41
N THR A 388 -2.98 -9.31 -21.03
CA THR A 388 -3.64 -8.19 -21.70
C THR A 388 -3.32 -6.82 -21.08
N LEU A 389 -2.63 -6.80 -19.93
CA LEU A 389 -2.13 -5.57 -19.30
C LEU A 389 -0.92 -5.04 -20.09
N ARG A 390 -0.88 -3.75 -20.36
CA ARG A 390 0.27 -3.08 -20.99
C ARG A 390 0.71 -1.92 -20.11
N ILE A 391 1.99 -1.87 -19.74
CA ILE A 391 2.58 -0.76 -19.00
C ILE A 391 3.51 0.00 -19.92
N ARG A 392 3.18 1.28 -20.15
CA ARG A 392 4.03 2.29 -20.77
C ARG A 392 4.72 3.05 -19.64
N TRP A 393 5.99 2.74 -19.40
CA TRP A 393 6.74 3.34 -18.30
C TRP A 393 7.54 4.53 -18.79
N ARG A 394 7.53 5.60 -18.00
CA ARG A 394 8.31 6.81 -18.22
C ARG A 394 9.16 7.08 -16.99
N LYS A 395 10.49 7.07 -17.17
CA LYS A 395 11.42 7.42 -16.10
C LYS A 395 11.29 8.89 -15.71
N GLY A 396 11.03 9.18 -14.43
CA GLY A 396 11.21 10.51 -13.86
C GLY A 396 10.61 10.66 -12.47
N SER A 397 10.77 11.84 -11.87
CA SER A 397 10.44 12.05 -10.47
C SER A 397 8.95 11.79 -10.17
N SER A 398 8.73 10.98 -9.15
CA SER A 398 7.42 10.64 -8.60
C SER A 398 7.16 11.40 -7.28
N GLY A 399 5.99 11.21 -6.70
CA GLY A 399 5.55 11.87 -5.48
C GLY A 399 4.75 13.16 -5.68
N ARG A 400 4.10 13.59 -4.60
CA ARG A 400 3.25 14.79 -4.58
C ARG A 400 4.04 16.05 -4.93
N SER A 401 5.16 16.31 -4.26
CA SER A 401 5.94 17.54 -4.45
C SER A 401 6.42 17.69 -5.89
N SER A 402 6.88 16.60 -6.49
CA SER A 402 7.33 16.55 -7.89
C SER A 402 6.21 16.93 -8.86
N VAL A 403 5.02 16.33 -8.70
CA VAL A 403 3.88 16.63 -9.57
C VAL A 403 3.30 18.01 -9.31
N VAL A 404 3.16 18.44 -8.06
CA VAL A 404 2.69 19.79 -7.77
C VAL A 404 3.63 20.82 -8.40
N LYS A 405 4.96 20.65 -8.26
CA LYS A 405 5.93 21.53 -8.92
C LYS A 405 5.74 21.54 -10.44
N ARG A 406 5.74 20.37 -11.08
CA ARG A 406 5.60 20.20 -12.53
C ARG A 406 4.34 20.86 -13.09
N TRP A 407 3.19 20.62 -12.47
CA TRP A 407 1.90 21.10 -12.97
C TRP A 407 1.65 22.58 -12.65
N ASN A 408 2.28 23.11 -11.59
CA ASN A 408 2.23 24.53 -11.24
C ASN A 408 3.29 25.39 -11.94
N SER A 409 4.33 24.77 -12.52
CA SER A 409 5.39 25.52 -13.19
C SER A 409 4.81 26.44 -14.27
N PRO A 410 5.32 27.70 -14.35
CA PRO A 410 4.90 28.63 -15.38
C PRO A 410 5.19 28.07 -16.78
N ALA A 411 4.43 28.49 -17.78
CA ALA A 411 4.57 28.00 -19.16
C ALA A 411 5.96 28.28 -19.79
N SER A 412 6.77 29.14 -19.17
CA SER A 412 8.17 29.38 -19.55
C SER A 412 9.12 28.23 -19.17
N ASP A 413 8.71 27.34 -18.26
CA ASP A 413 9.48 26.15 -17.89
C ASP A 413 9.25 25.05 -18.94
N LYS A 414 10.07 25.07 -20.00
CA LYS A 414 9.97 24.14 -21.15
C LYS A 414 9.90 22.68 -20.73
N ARG A 415 10.73 22.29 -19.75
CA ARG A 415 10.77 20.90 -19.26
C ARG A 415 9.43 20.51 -18.62
N SER A 416 8.87 21.35 -17.76
CA SER A 416 7.58 21.08 -17.16
C SER A 416 6.45 21.05 -18.19
N VAL A 417 6.55 21.84 -19.27
CA VAL A 417 5.59 21.82 -20.39
C VAL A 417 5.68 20.50 -21.15
N GLU A 418 6.87 20.07 -21.58
CA GLU A 418 7.08 18.78 -22.25
C GLU A 418 6.58 17.60 -21.40
N GLU A 419 6.87 17.63 -20.10
CA GLU A 419 6.42 16.62 -19.16
C GLU A 419 4.89 16.57 -19.03
N VAL A 420 4.21 17.72 -19.05
CA VAL A 420 2.73 17.78 -19.05
C VAL A 420 2.16 17.36 -20.40
N ASP A 421 2.79 17.76 -21.49
CA ASP A 421 2.35 17.46 -22.86
C ASP A 421 2.43 15.96 -23.17
N GLU A 422 3.37 15.22 -22.57
CA GLU A 422 3.43 13.76 -22.67
C GLU A 422 2.18 13.10 -22.04
N VAL A 423 1.76 13.56 -20.86
CA VAL A 423 0.52 13.09 -20.20
C VAL A 423 -0.70 13.44 -21.05
N VAL A 424 -0.77 14.66 -21.56
CA VAL A 424 -1.85 15.11 -22.45
C VAL A 424 -1.88 14.26 -23.73
N GLY A 425 -0.73 14.00 -24.33
CA GLY A 425 -0.57 13.17 -25.52
C GLY A 425 -1.04 11.74 -25.29
N PHE A 426 -0.70 11.14 -24.15
CA PHE A 426 -1.24 9.84 -23.75
C PHE A 426 -2.78 9.87 -23.66
N VAL A 427 -3.36 10.87 -22.98
CA VAL A 427 -4.82 10.96 -22.83
C VAL A 427 -5.51 11.20 -24.18
N LYS A 428 -4.92 12.00 -25.08
CA LYS A 428 -5.40 12.18 -26.45
C LYS A 428 -5.36 10.90 -27.28
N SER A 429 -4.40 10.02 -27.01
CA SER A 429 -4.30 8.72 -27.68
C SER A 429 -5.34 7.70 -27.21
N VAL A 430 -6.09 7.99 -26.15
CA VAL A 430 -7.19 7.13 -25.68
C VAL A 430 -8.30 7.14 -26.73
N PRO A 431 -8.73 5.97 -27.24
CA PRO A 431 -9.83 5.86 -28.19
C PRO A 431 -11.11 6.56 -27.72
N ALA A 432 -11.96 6.98 -28.67
CA ALA A 432 -13.20 7.69 -28.38
C ALA A 432 -14.21 6.83 -27.59
N ASP A 433 -14.18 5.52 -27.80
CA ASP A 433 -14.99 4.49 -27.15
C ASP A 433 -14.36 3.91 -25.87
N ALA A 434 -13.22 4.45 -25.43
CA ALA A 434 -12.48 3.99 -24.26
C ALA A 434 -12.41 5.06 -23.17
N ALA A 435 -12.43 4.62 -21.91
CA ALA A 435 -12.34 5.49 -20.74
C ALA A 435 -10.95 5.47 -20.11
N CYS A 436 -10.54 6.62 -19.56
CA CYS A 436 -9.27 6.82 -18.89
C CYS A 436 -9.46 7.39 -17.48
N VAL A 437 -8.81 6.76 -16.49
CA VAL A 437 -8.72 7.29 -15.13
C VAL A 437 -7.31 7.85 -14.86
N ILE A 438 -7.25 9.07 -14.35
CA ILE A 438 -6.02 9.84 -14.11
C ILE A 438 -5.93 10.16 -12.62
N PHE A 439 -4.79 9.84 -12.00
CA PHE A 439 -4.58 10.05 -10.56
C PHE A 439 -3.76 11.32 -10.30
N GLY A 440 -4.37 12.28 -9.59
CA GLY A 440 -3.75 13.51 -9.09
C GLY A 440 -3.71 13.57 -7.55
N PHE A 441 -3.25 14.69 -6.99
CA PHE A 441 -3.14 14.87 -5.53
C PHE A 441 -4.11 15.94 -4.99
N LYS A 442 -4.61 15.70 -3.77
CA LYS A 442 -5.30 16.74 -3.01
C LYS A 442 -4.30 17.84 -2.60
N PRO A 443 -4.71 19.12 -2.55
CA PRO A 443 -3.87 20.20 -2.04
C PRO A 443 -3.54 19.95 -0.55
N GLU A 444 -2.36 20.38 -0.11
CA GLU A 444 -1.94 20.21 1.29
C GLU A 444 -2.68 21.16 2.23
N ASP A 445 -2.92 22.39 1.75
CA ASP A 445 -3.58 23.44 2.52
C ASP A 445 -4.95 23.82 1.93
N LYS A 446 -5.83 24.33 2.79
CA LYS A 446 -7.21 24.72 2.41
C LYS A 446 -7.29 25.82 1.34
N GLY A 447 -6.17 26.47 1.02
CA GLY A 447 -6.06 27.46 -0.08
C GLY A 447 -5.13 27.04 -1.21
N GLY A 448 -4.51 25.85 -1.14
CA GLY A 448 -3.61 25.36 -2.18
C GLY A 448 -4.36 25.04 -3.47
N HIS A 449 -3.72 25.25 -4.62
CA HIS A 449 -4.31 24.87 -5.90
C HIS A 449 -4.48 23.35 -5.99
N SER A 450 -5.68 22.89 -6.35
CA SER A 450 -5.97 21.48 -6.57
C SER A 450 -5.22 20.98 -7.81
N ASN A 451 -4.32 20.01 -7.64
CA ASN A 451 -3.60 19.39 -8.75
C ASN A 451 -4.58 18.70 -9.73
N VAL A 452 -5.67 18.11 -9.23
CA VAL A 452 -6.75 17.56 -10.06
C VAL A 452 -7.36 18.64 -10.97
N GLU A 453 -7.64 19.83 -10.44
CA GLU A 453 -8.21 20.92 -11.24
C GLU A 453 -7.21 21.49 -12.25
N GLN A 454 -5.91 21.48 -11.93
CA GLN A 454 -4.88 21.84 -12.90
C GLN A 454 -4.76 20.83 -14.03
N ILE A 455 -4.81 19.54 -13.72
CA ILE A 455 -4.82 18.47 -14.72
C ILE A 455 -6.01 18.67 -15.65
N LYS A 456 -7.22 18.82 -15.11
CA LYS A 456 -8.43 19.11 -15.90
C LYS A 456 -8.27 20.35 -16.77
N ARG A 457 -7.78 21.47 -16.21
CA ARG A 457 -7.58 22.72 -16.95
C ARG A 457 -6.59 22.56 -18.11
N ARG A 458 -5.50 21.83 -17.92
CA ARG A 458 -4.50 21.59 -18.96
C ARG A 458 -5.02 20.64 -20.05
N LEU A 459 -5.76 19.60 -19.66
CA LEU A 459 -6.44 18.70 -20.59
C LEU A 459 -7.47 19.47 -21.45
N ALA A 460 -8.31 20.29 -20.81
CA ALA A 460 -9.30 21.12 -21.51
C ALA A 460 -8.65 22.13 -22.47
N LYS A 461 -7.53 22.75 -22.08
CA LYS A 461 -6.74 23.63 -22.97
C LYS A 461 -6.14 22.91 -24.19
N ALA A 462 -6.02 21.59 -24.10
CA ALA A 462 -5.56 20.75 -25.19
C ALA A 462 -6.74 20.06 -25.90
N ASP A 463 -7.97 20.56 -25.76
CA ASP A 463 -9.16 20.03 -26.41
C ASP A 463 -9.55 18.60 -26.00
N VAL A 464 -9.13 18.17 -24.79
CA VAL A 464 -9.62 16.92 -24.18
C VAL A 464 -10.89 17.23 -23.37
N VAL A 465 -11.99 16.57 -23.73
CA VAL A 465 -13.27 16.67 -23.01
C VAL A 465 -13.17 15.97 -21.64
N VAL A 466 -13.05 16.78 -20.59
CA VAL A 466 -12.96 16.31 -19.19
C VAL A 466 -14.25 16.55 -18.39
N ASP A 467 -15.11 17.44 -18.87
CA ASP A 467 -16.42 17.68 -18.27
C ASP A 467 -17.42 16.65 -18.81
N PRO A 468 -18.02 15.81 -17.96
CA PRO A 468 -19.03 14.86 -18.41
C PRO A 468 -20.20 15.54 -19.12
N ALA A 469 -20.56 16.78 -18.77
CA ALA A 469 -21.71 17.47 -19.37
C ALA A 469 -21.54 17.83 -20.86
N GLN A 470 -20.32 17.77 -21.39
CA GLN A 470 -20.02 18.05 -22.79
C GLN A 470 -20.22 16.81 -23.69
N ASP A 471 -20.47 17.04 -24.98
CA ASP A 471 -20.56 15.94 -25.95
C ASP A 471 -19.25 15.15 -26.02
N GLY A 472 -19.34 13.82 -26.08
CA GLY A 472 -18.19 12.91 -25.93
C GLY A 472 -17.60 12.80 -24.50
N GLY A 473 -18.22 13.45 -23.50
CA GLY A 473 -17.83 13.35 -22.09
C GLY A 473 -18.25 12.05 -21.39
N TYR A 474 -19.15 11.29 -22.00
CA TYR A 474 -19.68 10.01 -21.48
C TYR A 474 -19.46 8.86 -22.47
N LEU A 475 -19.37 7.65 -21.92
CA LEU A 475 -19.51 6.37 -22.61
C LEU A 475 -20.79 5.67 -22.17
N GLU A 476 -21.40 4.95 -23.08
CA GLU A 476 -22.42 3.96 -22.76
C GLU A 476 -21.72 2.65 -22.40
N VAL A 477 -21.95 2.16 -21.18
CA VAL A 477 -21.35 0.94 -20.66
C VAL A 477 -22.46 -0.01 -20.28
N GLU A 478 -22.35 -1.26 -20.73
CA GLU A 478 -23.26 -2.31 -20.27
C GLU A 478 -22.82 -2.81 -18.89
N GLU A 479 -23.70 -2.71 -17.91
CA GLU A 479 -23.48 -3.19 -16.54
C GLU A 479 -24.69 -4.01 -16.07
N PHE A 480 -24.43 -5.11 -15.39
CA PHE A 480 -25.46 -5.84 -14.65
C PHE A 480 -25.87 -5.03 -13.41
N ASP A 481 -27.17 -4.79 -13.27
CA ASP A 481 -27.73 -4.17 -12.08
C ASP A 481 -27.78 -5.14 -10.88
N SER A 482 -28.32 -4.70 -9.75
CA SER A 482 -28.45 -5.55 -8.56
C SER A 482 -29.42 -6.74 -8.73
N ALA A 483 -30.29 -6.71 -9.74
CA ALA A 483 -31.17 -7.80 -10.11
C ALA A 483 -30.52 -8.77 -11.13
N GLY A 484 -29.28 -8.50 -11.57
CA GLY A 484 -28.59 -9.28 -12.59
C GLY A 484 -29.14 -9.03 -14.00
N ILE A 485 -29.80 -7.89 -14.23
CA ILE A 485 -30.28 -7.46 -15.55
C ILE A 485 -29.20 -6.59 -16.19
N LEU A 486 -28.86 -6.90 -17.44
CA LEU A 486 -27.92 -6.08 -18.21
C LEU A 486 -28.58 -4.75 -18.58
N THR A 487 -27.96 -3.65 -18.17
CA THR A 487 -28.46 -2.29 -18.40
C THR A 487 -27.37 -1.43 -19.02
N THR A 488 -27.75 -0.50 -19.90
CA THR A 488 -26.83 0.49 -20.45
C THR A 488 -26.81 1.70 -19.53
N VAL A 489 -25.63 2.01 -18.97
CA VAL A 489 -25.41 3.13 -18.06
C VAL A 489 -24.40 4.10 -18.65
N ARG A 490 -24.66 5.40 -18.52
CA ARG A 490 -23.71 6.45 -18.94
C ARG A 490 -22.63 6.65 -17.88
N LYS A 491 -21.37 6.52 -18.26
CA LYS A 491 -20.20 6.70 -17.38
C LYS A 491 -19.23 7.73 -17.94
N PRO A 492 -18.58 8.56 -17.12
CA PRO A 492 -17.60 9.53 -17.61
C PRO A 492 -16.46 8.84 -18.37
N ARG A 493 -16.06 9.44 -19.49
CA ARG A 493 -14.95 8.94 -20.33
C ARG A 493 -13.60 9.26 -19.70
N ILE A 494 -13.37 10.51 -19.31
CA ILE A 494 -12.13 10.96 -18.67
C ILE A 494 -12.42 11.28 -17.20
N MET A 495 -11.69 10.63 -16.29
CA MET A 495 -11.90 10.77 -14.85
C MET A 495 -10.60 11.20 -14.18
N VAL A 496 -10.54 12.43 -13.68
CA VAL A 496 -9.40 12.90 -12.89
C VAL A 496 -9.73 12.80 -11.41
N ILE A 497 -9.07 11.89 -10.71
CA ILE A 497 -9.37 11.51 -9.33
C ILE A 497 -8.16 11.72 -8.42
N ASN A 498 -8.41 11.73 -7.11
CA ASN A 498 -7.32 11.91 -6.15
C ASN A 498 -6.73 10.56 -5.73
N TRP A 499 -5.40 10.54 -5.57
CA TRP A 499 -4.72 9.54 -4.76
C TRP A 499 -5.41 9.43 -3.37
N GLY A 500 -5.57 8.19 -2.91
CA GLY A 500 -6.47 7.83 -1.81
C GLY A 500 -7.85 7.30 -2.25
N GLN A 501 -8.24 7.49 -3.52
CA GLN A 501 -9.40 6.79 -4.12
C GLN A 501 -9.00 5.47 -4.80
N HIS A 502 -7.70 5.26 -5.06
CA HIS A 502 -7.12 4.01 -5.60
C HIS A 502 -7.39 2.75 -4.76
N THR A 503 -7.71 2.88 -3.47
CA THR A 503 -7.92 1.73 -2.57
C THR A 503 -9.38 1.37 -2.37
N THR A 504 -10.34 2.13 -2.92
CA THR A 504 -11.66 2.18 -2.26
C THR A 504 -12.87 2.01 -3.16
N THR A 505 -12.83 2.46 -4.41
CA THR A 505 -14.02 2.47 -5.26
C THR A 505 -13.86 1.55 -6.47
N SER A 506 -14.94 0.87 -6.85
CA SER A 506 -15.06 0.11 -8.10
C SER A 506 -15.68 0.94 -9.23
N ALA A 507 -15.97 2.24 -9.00
CA ALA A 507 -16.68 3.11 -9.94
C ALA A 507 -15.97 3.31 -11.29
N PHE A 508 -14.70 2.93 -11.40
CA PHE A 508 -13.87 3.09 -12.59
C PHE A 508 -13.58 1.77 -13.30
N LYS A 509 -14.32 0.69 -12.98
CA LYS A 509 -14.15 -0.62 -13.60
C LYS A 509 -14.36 -0.63 -15.12
N HIS A 510 -14.99 0.40 -15.69
CA HIS A 510 -15.15 0.55 -17.14
C HIS A 510 -13.92 1.16 -17.83
N ALA A 511 -12.98 1.74 -17.08
CA ALA A 511 -11.79 2.35 -17.65
C ALA A 511 -10.82 1.28 -18.15
N THR A 512 -10.45 1.34 -19.42
CA THR A 512 -9.41 0.49 -20.04
C THR A 512 -8.05 1.20 -20.11
N TYR A 513 -8.01 2.48 -19.75
CA TYR A 513 -6.77 3.25 -19.65
C TYR A 513 -6.58 3.80 -18.23
N VAL A 514 -5.35 3.73 -17.74
CA VAL A 514 -4.95 4.28 -16.43
C VAL A 514 -3.75 5.19 -16.64
N CYS A 515 -3.81 6.42 -16.16
CA CYS A 515 -2.72 7.38 -16.20
C CYS A 515 -2.25 7.69 -14.76
N LEU A 516 -1.00 7.34 -14.47
CA LEU A 516 -0.32 7.60 -13.21
C LEU A 516 0.80 8.61 -13.49
N PRO A 517 0.49 9.92 -13.59
CA PRO A 517 1.50 10.96 -13.84
C PRO A 517 2.49 11.13 -12.67
N SER A 518 2.20 10.49 -11.54
CA SER A 518 3.06 10.29 -10.37
C SER A 518 2.37 9.31 -9.43
N VAL A 519 3.14 8.68 -8.54
CA VAL A 519 2.66 7.69 -7.57
C VAL A 519 2.62 8.30 -6.16
N LEU A 520 1.56 8.03 -5.41
CA LEU A 520 1.51 8.37 -3.99
C LEU A 520 2.48 7.47 -3.22
N HIS A 521 3.36 8.09 -2.47
CA HIS A 521 4.19 7.41 -1.48
C HIS A 521 4.35 8.26 -0.23
N LEU A 522 4.69 7.60 0.87
CA LEU A 522 5.06 8.29 2.10
C LEU A 522 6.46 8.91 1.93
N SER A 523 6.79 9.93 2.73
CA SER A 523 8.18 10.43 2.76
C SER A 523 9.10 9.36 3.31
N ASP A 524 10.35 9.32 2.86
CA ASP A 524 11.40 8.36 3.27
C ASP A 524 11.45 8.15 4.79
N LEU A 525 11.36 9.23 5.56
CA LEU A 525 11.34 9.21 7.03
C LEU A 525 10.17 8.43 7.61
N VAL A 526 8.98 8.61 7.02
CA VAL A 526 7.75 7.94 7.45
C VAL A 526 7.77 6.49 6.98
N GLN A 527 8.30 6.21 5.77
CA GLN A 527 8.48 4.85 5.29
C GLN A 527 9.43 4.07 6.21
N LEU A 528 10.60 4.64 6.53
CA LEU A 528 11.56 4.06 7.45
C LEU A 528 10.96 3.82 8.83
N ALA A 529 10.25 4.83 9.38
CA ALA A 529 9.54 4.67 10.64
C ALA A 529 8.47 3.58 10.56
N SER A 530 7.77 3.43 9.43
CA SER A 530 6.79 2.38 9.18
C SER A 530 7.42 0.99 9.10
N VAL A 531 8.63 0.85 8.53
CA VAL A 531 9.36 -0.42 8.50
C VAL A 531 9.72 -0.84 9.92
N VAL A 532 10.29 0.07 10.72
CA VAL A 532 10.57 -0.19 12.13
C VAL A 532 9.28 -0.48 12.90
N ALA A 533 8.20 0.25 12.64
CA ALA A 533 6.92 -0.02 13.28
C ALA A 533 6.41 -1.44 12.98
N ARG A 534 6.58 -1.91 11.73
CA ARG A 534 6.13 -3.25 11.32
C ARG A 534 6.88 -4.38 12.02
N THR A 535 8.12 -4.19 12.49
CA THR A 535 8.84 -5.25 13.22
C THR A 535 8.20 -5.56 14.56
N GLY A 536 7.42 -4.62 15.11
CA GLY A 536 6.96 -4.67 16.49
C GLY A 536 8.11 -4.59 17.51
N ASP A 537 9.33 -4.35 17.03
CA ASP A 537 10.54 -4.25 17.83
C ASP A 537 11.15 -2.86 17.62
N GLU A 538 10.93 -1.98 18.59
CA GLU A 538 11.46 -0.62 18.60
C GLU A 538 13.00 -0.61 18.59
N GLU A 539 13.66 -1.71 18.89
CA GLU A 539 15.11 -1.83 18.98
C GLU A 539 15.77 -2.51 17.78
N VAL A 540 14.98 -2.87 16.75
CA VAL A 540 15.50 -3.57 15.57
C VAL A 540 16.74 -2.84 15.02
N LYS A 541 17.84 -3.57 14.85
CA LYS A 541 19.09 -2.99 14.32
C LYS A 541 18.88 -2.53 12.89
N ARG A 542 19.49 -1.40 12.54
CA ARG A 542 19.39 -0.82 11.20
C ARG A 542 19.80 -1.78 10.09
N GLY A 543 20.86 -2.56 10.30
CA GLY A 543 21.32 -3.56 9.32
C GLY A 543 20.32 -4.69 9.03
N LEU A 544 19.29 -4.87 9.87
CA LEU A 544 18.22 -5.83 9.65
C LEU A 544 17.03 -5.25 8.86
N LEU A 545 17.04 -3.95 8.56
CA LEU A 545 15.95 -3.30 7.84
C LEU A 545 15.99 -3.55 6.32
N GLY A 546 16.91 -4.39 5.82
CA GLY A 546 17.12 -4.66 4.40
C GLY A 546 17.57 -3.42 3.61
N GLU A 547 17.73 -3.57 2.29
CA GLU A 547 17.92 -2.44 1.38
C GLU A 547 16.62 -1.61 1.37
N MET A 548 16.68 -0.37 1.87
CA MET A 548 15.51 0.54 1.90
C MET A 548 14.87 0.73 0.53
N ASP A 549 15.67 0.73 -0.52
CA ASP A 549 15.21 0.85 -1.89
C ASP A 549 14.27 -0.28 -2.30
N ASP A 550 14.53 -1.49 -1.82
CA ASP A 550 13.68 -2.65 -2.05
C ASP A 550 12.31 -2.42 -1.39
N LEU A 551 12.28 -1.99 -0.12
CA LEU A 551 11.05 -1.69 0.63
C LEU A 551 10.26 -0.52 0.00
N TYR A 552 10.95 0.52 -0.46
CA TYR A 552 10.35 1.64 -1.18
C TYR A 552 9.71 1.17 -2.48
N ALA A 553 10.43 0.37 -3.27
CA ALA A 553 9.89 -0.20 -4.51
C ALA A 553 8.67 -1.09 -4.22
N ALA A 554 8.67 -1.84 -3.12
CA ALA A 554 7.54 -2.66 -2.68
C ALA A 554 6.29 -1.83 -2.33
N GLU A 555 6.45 -0.76 -1.54
CA GLU A 555 5.34 0.10 -1.16
C GLU A 555 4.77 0.85 -2.37
N HIS A 556 5.64 1.36 -3.25
CA HIS A 556 5.22 2.04 -4.47
C HIS A 556 4.51 1.08 -5.42
N ALA A 557 5.05 -0.13 -5.61
CA ALA A 557 4.40 -1.17 -6.40
C ALA A 557 3.02 -1.54 -5.84
N SER A 558 2.85 -1.59 -4.51
CA SER A 558 1.55 -1.81 -3.88
C SER A 558 0.53 -0.70 -4.23
N CYS A 559 0.93 0.56 -4.14
CA CYS A 559 0.07 1.69 -4.52
C CYS A 559 -0.29 1.66 -6.02
N ILE A 560 0.67 1.35 -6.89
CA ILE A 560 0.44 1.22 -8.34
C ILE A 560 -0.51 0.07 -8.62
N TYR A 561 -0.27 -1.10 -8.03
CA TYR A 561 -1.11 -2.29 -8.16
C TYR A 561 -2.57 -2.00 -7.80
N GLN A 562 -2.80 -1.33 -6.66
CA GLN A 562 -4.13 -0.94 -6.22
C GLN A 562 -4.81 0.04 -7.18
N ALA A 563 -4.07 1.01 -7.71
CA ALA A 563 -4.58 1.99 -8.68
C ALA A 563 -4.98 1.33 -10.01
N ILE A 564 -4.11 0.48 -10.57
CA ILE A 564 -4.41 -0.32 -11.76
C ILE A 564 -5.63 -1.21 -11.51
N GLY A 565 -5.75 -1.79 -10.32
CA GLY A 565 -6.86 -2.67 -9.94
C GLY A 565 -8.25 -2.01 -9.88
N ARG A 566 -8.35 -0.68 -10.07
CA ARG A 566 -9.64 0.03 -10.15
C ARG A 566 -10.21 0.12 -11.57
N SER A 567 -9.44 -0.31 -12.56
CA SER A 567 -9.80 -0.33 -13.99
C SER A 567 -10.58 -1.60 -14.38
N ALA A 568 -10.81 -1.78 -15.68
CA ALA A 568 -11.38 -2.99 -16.28
C ALA A 568 -10.61 -4.27 -15.95
N LEU A 569 -9.36 -4.16 -15.45
CA LEU A 569 -8.57 -5.28 -14.96
C LEU A 569 -9.28 -6.07 -13.84
N ARG A 570 -10.29 -5.49 -13.18
CA ARG A 570 -11.09 -6.17 -12.15
C ARG A 570 -12.04 -7.21 -12.72
N ASP A 571 -12.48 -7.07 -13.95
CA ASP A 571 -13.35 -8.03 -14.60
C ASP A 571 -12.54 -9.26 -15.06
N THR A 572 -13.12 -10.44 -14.87
CA THR A 572 -12.50 -11.72 -15.20
C THR A 572 -13.37 -12.43 -16.23
N VAL A 573 -12.78 -12.75 -17.39
CA VAL A 573 -13.42 -13.48 -18.47
C VAL A 573 -12.59 -14.72 -18.76
N ASP A 574 -13.12 -15.89 -18.39
CA ASP A 574 -12.45 -17.19 -18.51
C ASP A 574 -11.03 -17.20 -17.93
N GLY A 575 -10.90 -16.61 -16.74
CA GLY A 575 -9.63 -16.46 -16.05
C GLY A 575 -8.62 -15.51 -16.67
N LYS A 576 -9.02 -14.69 -17.63
CA LYS A 576 -8.20 -13.58 -18.17
C LYS A 576 -8.72 -12.24 -17.68
N ALA A 577 -7.80 -11.30 -17.46
CA ALA A 577 -8.11 -9.90 -17.23
C ALA A 577 -8.58 -9.22 -18.53
N LYS A 578 -9.53 -8.28 -18.43
CA LYS A 578 -9.83 -7.40 -19.58
C LYS A 578 -8.59 -6.55 -19.93
N PRO A 579 -8.41 -6.18 -21.21
CA PRO A 579 -7.29 -5.35 -21.63
C PRO A 579 -7.25 -4.01 -20.92
N VAL A 580 -6.06 -3.64 -20.44
CA VAL A 580 -5.80 -2.35 -19.80
C VAL A 580 -4.44 -1.80 -20.23
N THR A 581 -4.40 -0.52 -20.58
CA THR A 581 -3.15 0.21 -20.86
C THR A 581 -2.87 1.22 -19.75
N VAL A 582 -1.67 1.14 -19.18
CA VAL A 582 -1.22 2.00 -18.07
C VAL A 582 -0.10 2.89 -18.57
N PHE A 583 -0.23 4.20 -18.38
CA PHE A 583 0.91 5.12 -18.42
C PHE A 583 1.41 5.32 -16.99
N LEU A 584 2.65 4.92 -16.72
CA LEU A 584 3.27 4.98 -15.41
C LEU A 584 4.49 5.89 -15.42
N TRP A 585 4.39 7.01 -14.72
CA TRP A 585 5.53 7.87 -14.43
C TRP A 585 6.16 7.48 -13.10
N HIS A 586 7.38 6.95 -13.15
CA HIS A 586 8.11 6.55 -11.95
C HIS A 586 9.63 6.57 -12.18
N ASP A 587 10.42 6.88 -11.16
CA ASP A 587 11.89 6.99 -11.26
C ASP A 587 12.59 5.63 -11.12
N ASN A 588 12.04 4.76 -10.28
CA ASN A 588 12.53 3.41 -10.06
C ASN A 588 11.81 2.41 -10.99
N VAL A 589 12.58 1.67 -11.81
CA VAL A 589 12.08 0.61 -12.72
C VAL A 589 11.75 -0.69 -11.98
N ASP A 590 12.37 -0.94 -10.81
CA ASP A 590 12.20 -2.17 -10.04
C ASP A 590 10.75 -2.34 -9.55
N VAL A 591 9.98 -1.25 -9.47
CA VAL A 591 8.54 -1.31 -9.22
C VAL A 591 7.81 -2.17 -10.25
N ILE A 592 8.25 -2.18 -11.51
CA ILE A 592 7.65 -2.96 -12.58
C ILE A 592 7.94 -4.45 -12.40
N GLU A 593 9.19 -4.79 -12.06
CA GLU A 593 9.57 -6.17 -11.77
C GLU A 593 8.78 -6.73 -10.58
N ARG A 594 8.53 -5.89 -9.58
CA ARG A 594 7.63 -6.24 -8.48
C ARG A 594 6.19 -6.42 -8.93
N LEU A 595 5.66 -5.56 -9.79
CA LEU A 595 4.31 -5.72 -10.34
C LEU A 595 4.13 -7.03 -11.11
N LYS A 596 5.16 -7.53 -11.81
CA LYS A 596 5.11 -8.85 -12.48
C LYS A 596 4.83 -10.00 -11.52
N THR A 597 5.26 -9.89 -10.25
CA THR A 597 5.00 -10.92 -9.23
C THR A 597 3.52 -11.04 -8.84
N VAL A 598 2.74 -9.98 -9.06
CA VAL A 598 1.30 -9.92 -8.74
C VAL A 598 0.39 -9.82 -9.95
N PHE A 599 0.96 -9.63 -11.14
CA PHE A 599 0.30 -9.69 -12.44
C PHE A 599 0.94 -10.79 -13.30
N PRO A 600 0.67 -12.08 -13.01
CA PRO A 600 1.20 -13.18 -13.80
C PRO A 600 0.77 -13.07 -15.27
N GLY A 601 1.70 -13.38 -16.17
CA GLY A 601 1.48 -13.26 -17.61
C GLY A 601 1.63 -11.84 -18.15
N MET A 602 1.79 -10.82 -17.29
CA MET A 602 2.05 -9.44 -17.76
C MET A 602 3.29 -9.42 -18.67
N PRO A 603 3.17 -8.87 -19.89
CA PRO A 603 4.29 -8.78 -20.82
C PRO A 603 5.36 -7.80 -20.31
N GLU A 604 6.49 -7.75 -21.02
CA GLU A 604 7.49 -6.70 -20.80
C GLU A 604 6.87 -5.31 -20.98
N HIS A 605 7.36 -4.36 -20.18
CA HIS A 605 6.92 -2.98 -20.25
C HIS A 605 7.54 -2.32 -21.48
N VAL A 606 6.85 -1.30 -21.99
CA VAL A 606 7.40 -0.44 -23.06
C VAL A 606 7.96 0.80 -22.40
N ASP A 607 9.28 0.99 -22.51
CA ASP A 607 9.92 2.25 -22.11
C ASP A 607 9.48 3.35 -23.09
N VAL A 608 8.81 4.37 -22.55
CA VAL A 608 8.48 5.58 -23.27
C VAL A 608 9.67 6.50 -23.15
N THR A 609 10.61 6.35 -24.07
CA THR A 609 11.64 7.35 -24.27
C THR A 609 10.95 8.63 -24.77
N PRO A 610 11.16 9.80 -24.14
CA PRO A 610 10.55 11.04 -24.61
C PRO A 610 10.94 11.28 -26.07
N VAL A 611 9.97 11.76 -26.86
CA VAL A 611 10.11 12.00 -28.32
C VAL A 611 11.28 12.94 -28.62
N ASP A 612 11.65 13.79 -27.66
CA ASP A 612 12.83 14.66 -27.67
C ASP A 612 13.69 14.40 -26.43
N ALA A 613 14.15 13.16 -26.22
CA ALA A 613 15.16 12.90 -25.20
C ALA A 613 16.34 13.83 -25.45
N THR A 614 16.56 14.79 -24.55
CA THR A 614 17.79 15.58 -24.53
C THR A 614 18.93 14.59 -24.66
N PRO A 615 19.84 14.75 -25.63
CA PRO A 615 20.89 13.76 -25.86
C PRO A 615 21.57 13.46 -24.52
N PRO A 616 21.80 12.17 -24.20
CA PRO A 616 22.30 11.78 -22.89
C PRO A 616 23.54 12.60 -22.56
N THR A 617 23.61 13.11 -21.33
CA THR A 617 24.78 13.89 -20.90
C THR A 617 26.03 13.04 -21.06
N ALA A 618 27.19 13.68 -21.25
CA ALA A 618 28.46 12.97 -21.34
C ALA A 618 28.67 12.01 -20.15
N ASP A 619 28.27 12.42 -18.95
CA ASP A 619 28.30 11.59 -17.74
C ASP A 619 27.39 10.34 -17.87
N ALA A 620 26.19 10.46 -18.44
CA ALA A 620 25.28 9.32 -18.63
C ALA A 620 25.81 8.31 -19.67
N ILE A 621 26.35 8.81 -20.79
CA ILE A 621 26.97 7.97 -21.82
C ILE A 621 28.15 7.19 -21.22
N VAL A 622 29.01 7.87 -20.45
CA VAL A 622 30.15 7.24 -19.79
C VAL A 622 29.68 6.24 -18.72
N GLY A 623 28.62 6.56 -17.96
CA GLY A 623 28.03 5.64 -16.99
C GLY A 623 27.55 4.34 -17.64
N GLN A 624 26.87 4.42 -18.79
CA GLN A 624 26.47 3.25 -19.57
C GLN A 624 27.66 2.44 -20.06
N LYS A 625 28.73 3.10 -20.54
CA LYS A 625 29.98 2.43 -20.93
C LYS A 625 30.66 1.73 -19.75
N ILE A 626 30.63 2.31 -18.55
CA ILE A 626 31.15 1.64 -17.35
C ILE A 626 30.34 0.39 -17.03
N VAL A 627 29.01 0.46 -16.99
CA VAL A 627 28.15 -0.70 -16.70
C VAL A 627 28.36 -1.81 -17.74
N ALA A 628 28.33 -1.48 -19.03
CA ALA A 628 28.58 -2.44 -20.11
C ALA A 628 30.00 -3.03 -20.04
N GLY A 629 30.99 -2.19 -19.74
CA GLY A 629 32.38 -2.63 -19.55
C GLY A 629 32.51 -3.64 -18.42
N LEU A 630 31.92 -3.37 -17.25
CA LEU A 630 31.93 -4.27 -16.10
C LEU A 630 31.22 -5.60 -16.39
N GLN A 631 30.09 -5.57 -17.09
CA GLN A 631 29.36 -6.78 -17.51
C GLN A 631 30.13 -7.64 -18.52
N SER A 632 31.01 -7.01 -19.32
CA SER A 632 31.84 -7.72 -20.31
C SER A 632 33.11 -8.32 -19.73
N LEU A 633 33.45 -8.03 -18.47
CA LEU A 633 34.62 -8.62 -17.82
C LEU A 633 34.35 -10.11 -17.52
N PRO A 634 35.36 -10.98 -17.67
CA PRO A 634 35.24 -12.39 -17.30
C PRO A 634 34.80 -12.55 -15.83
N THR A 635 33.96 -13.54 -15.54
CA THR A 635 33.44 -13.80 -14.18
C THR A 635 34.53 -14.20 -13.18
N ASP A 636 35.68 -14.68 -13.67
CA ASP A 636 36.88 -15.01 -12.91
C ASP A 636 37.85 -13.82 -12.74
N ALA A 637 37.61 -12.69 -13.43
CA ALA A 637 38.36 -11.47 -13.20
C ALA A 637 38.05 -10.92 -11.81
N GLY A 638 38.86 -11.28 -10.81
CA GLY A 638 38.58 -10.87 -9.43
C GLY A 638 38.74 -9.37 -9.16
N ARG A 639 39.56 -8.69 -9.97
CA ARG A 639 39.92 -7.27 -9.78
C ARG A 639 40.44 -6.63 -11.06
N ILE A 640 40.10 -5.36 -11.29
CA ILE A 640 40.70 -4.51 -12.34
C ILE A 640 40.96 -3.11 -11.79
N LEU A 641 42.12 -2.51 -12.07
CA LEU A 641 42.36 -1.11 -11.70
C LEU A 641 41.45 -0.19 -12.51
N VAL A 642 40.91 0.85 -11.89
CA VAL A 642 40.04 1.84 -12.56
C VAL A 642 40.76 2.47 -13.75
N ARG A 643 42.07 2.70 -13.63
CA ARG A 643 42.91 3.19 -14.74
C ARG A 643 42.93 2.21 -15.91
N ASP A 644 43.19 0.94 -15.65
CA ASP A 644 43.26 -0.10 -16.68
C ASP A 644 41.90 -0.35 -17.32
N PHE A 645 40.84 -0.28 -16.52
CA PHE A 645 39.46 -0.31 -17.00
C PHE A 645 39.17 0.85 -17.97
N ARG A 646 39.56 2.09 -17.62
CA ARG A 646 39.40 3.24 -18.51
C ARG A 646 40.14 3.06 -19.83
N VAL A 647 41.37 2.55 -19.79
CA VAL A 647 42.15 2.26 -21.00
C VAL A 647 41.48 1.17 -21.83
N LYS A 648 41.09 0.06 -21.21
CA LYS A 648 40.50 -1.10 -21.89
C LYS A 648 39.19 -0.76 -22.63
N PHE A 649 38.39 0.16 -22.09
CA PHE A 649 37.08 0.49 -22.63
C PHE A 649 36.99 1.88 -23.28
N GLY A 650 38.14 2.50 -23.61
CA GLY A 650 38.17 3.77 -24.34
C GLY A 650 37.47 4.91 -23.58
N MET A 651 37.77 5.05 -22.29
CA MET A 651 37.23 6.07 -21.40
C MET A 651 38.34 6.95 -20.78
N THR A 652 39.47 7.09 -21.46
CA THR A 652 40.55 7.98 -21.06
C THR A 652 40.30 9.41 -21.55
N ASP A 653 41.10 10.36 -21.07
CA ASP A 653 41.03 11.74 -21.55
C ASP A 653 41.34 11.82 -23.06
N GLY A 654 42.21 10.92 -23.57
CA GLY A 654 42.50 10.78 -25.00
C GLY A 654 41.32 10.27 -25.84
N ASP A 655 40.35 9.62 -25.21
CA ASP A 655 39.10 9.16 -25.84
C ASP A 655 37.97 10.21 -25.73
N GLY A 656 38.29 11.44 -25.32
CA GLY A 656 37.31 12.51 -25.12
C GLY A 656 36.45 12.33 -23.87
N VAL A 657 36.90 11.53 -22.88
CA VAL A 657 36.22 11.35 -21.59
C VAL A 657 37.08 11.93 -20.47
N PRO A 658 36.89 13.21 -20.09
CA PRO A 658 37.63 13.84 -19.01
C PRO A 658 37.50 13.06 -17.69
N ASP A 659 38.56 13.02 -16.88
CA ASP A 659 38.57 12.36 -15.57
C ASP A 659 37.39 12.78 -14.67
N ALA A 660 37.05 14.08 -14.68
CA ALA A 660 35.91 14.60 -13.92
C ALA A 660 34.57 14.00 -14.36
N THR A 661 34.37 13.82 -15.68
CA THR A 661 33.18 13.20 -16.28
C THR A 661 33.11 11.72 -15.91
N PHE A 662 34.21 10.98 -16.06
CA PHE A 662 34.28 9.58 -15.62
C PHE A 662 33.99 9.44 -14.12
N ARG A 663 34.55 10.33 -13.30
CA ARG A 663 34.35 10.32 -11.85
C ARG A 663 32.90 10.57 -11.47
N ARG A 664 32.25 11.58 -12.06
CA ARG A 664 30.82 11.87 -11.82
C ARG A 664 29.93 10.73 -12.31
N ALA A 665 30.19 10.20 -13.51
CA ALA A 665 29.49 9.05 -14.06
C ALA A 665 29.61 7.82 -13.16
N ARG A 666 30.83 7.51 -12.70
CA ARG A 666 31.12 6.43 -11.76
C ARG A 666 30.38 6.58 -10.43
N VAL A 667 30.44 7.77 -9.83
CA VAL A 667 29.72 8.05 -8.57
C VAL A 667 28.21 7.88 -8.77
N ALA A 668 27.67 8.36 -9.89
CA ALA A 668 26.24 8.22 -10.18
C ALA A 668 25.80 6.75 -10.33
N ILE A 669 26.61 5.89 -10.96
CA ILE A 669 26.29 4.45 -11.07
C ILE A 669 26.53 3.67 -9.77
N GLU A 670 27.40 4.16 -8.89
CA GLU A 670 27.59 3.62 -7.53
C GLU A 670 26.34 3.96 -6.69
N GLN A 671 25.95 5.23 -6.66
CA GLN A 671 24.80 5.73 -5.90
C GLN A 671 23.45 5.14 -6.35
N ASN A 672 23.31 4.76 -7.62
CA ASN A 672 22.06 4.19 -8.13
C ASN A 672 22.04 2.65 -8.14
N GLY A 673 23.03 2.00 -7.51
CA GLY A 673 23.15 0.54 -7.41
C GLY A 673 23.47 -0.17 -8.73
N SER A 674 23.63 0.53 -9.85
CA SER A 674 23.90 -0.10 -11.14
C SER A 674 25.23 -0.83 -11.16
N MET A 675 26.24 -0.35 -10.41
CA MET A 675 27.50 -1.06 -10.27
C MET A 675 27.32 -2.42 -9.58
N HIS A 676 26.58 -2.47 -8.47
CA HIS A 676 26.31 -3.72 -7.73
C HIS A 676 25.58 -4.74 -8.58
N ARG A 677 24.60 -4.32 -9.40
CA ARG A 677 23.88 -5.19 -10.35
C ARG A 677 24.78 -5.86 -11.40
N THR A 678 25.97 -5.30 -11.66
CA THR A 678 26.96 -5.95 -12.55
C THR A 678 27.78 -7.04 -11.85
N GLY A 679 27.63 -7.22 -10.53
CA GLY A 679 28.48 -8.11 -9.74
C GLY A 679 29.84 -7.50 -9.40
N TRP A 680 29.97 -6.17 -9.45
CA TRP A 680 31.20 -5.44 -9.15
C TRP A 680 30.98 -4.36 -8.11
N VAL A 681 32.02 -4.04 -7.35
CA VAL A 681 32.08 -2.92 -6.40
C VAL A 681 33.39 -2.16 -6.56
N ARG A 682 33.43 -0.87 -6.21
CA ARG A 682 34.66 -0.08 -6.22
C ARG A 682 35.37 -0.21 -4.87
N GLN A 683 36.64 -0.59 -4.92
CA GLN A 683 37.52 -0.68 -3.77
C GLN A 683 38.80 0.10 -4.03
N GLY A 684 38.92 1.27 -3.39
CA GLY A 684 40.05 2.18 -3.60
C GLY A 684 40.18 2.59 -5.07
N LEU A 685 41.27 2.18 -5.72
CA LEU A 685 41.56 2.46 -7.13
C LEU A 685 41.18 1.31 -8.07
N SER A 686 40.40 0.34 -7.61
CA SER A 686 40.01 -0.84 -8.39
C SER A 686 38.51 -1.06 -8.40
N PHE A 687 38.01 -1.73 -9.43
CA PHE A 687 36.77 -2.48 -9.38
C PHE A 687 37.10 -3.93 -8.99
N VAL A 688 36.34 -4.49 -8.06
CA VAL A 688 36.52 -5.84 -7.52
C VAL A 688 35.20 -6.58 -7.69
N SER A 689 35.25 -7.82 -8.16
CA SER A 689 34.02 -8.62 -8.29
C SER A 689 33.46 -8.93 -6.90
N THR A 690 32.15 -8.95 -6.74
CA THR A 690 31.49 -9.21 -5.45
C THR A 690 31.86 -10.59 -4.89
N SER A 691 32.07 -11.58 -5.77
CA SER A 691 32.58 -12.91 -5.41
C SER A 691 33.99 -12.87 -4.83
N SER A 692 34.87 -12.01 -5.36
CA SER A 692 36.24 -11.85 -4.86
C SER A 692 36.32 -10.97 -3.63
N ALA A 693 35.47 -9.95 -3.52
CA ALA A 693 35.42 -9.06 -2.36
C ALA A 693 35.15 -9.84 -1.06
N ALA A 694 34.25 -10.84 -1.11
CA ALA A 694 33.96 -11.73 0.01
C ALA A 694 35.19 -12.58 0.44
N ALA A 695 36.03 -13.00 -0.52
CA ALA A 695 37.21 -13.81 -0.26
C ALA A 695 38.34 -13.04 0.46
N PHE A 696 38.38 -11.72 0.32
CA PHE A 696 39.37 -10.87 0.99
C PHE A 696 38.97 -10.46 2.42
N GLY A 697 37.97 -11.11 3.02
CA GLY A 697 37.54 -10.84 4.40
C GLY A 697 36.76 -9.52 4.54
N PHE A 698 36.31 -8.93 3.43
CA PHE A 698 35.34 -7.85 3.48
C PHE A 698 33.96 -8.48 3.62
N THR A 699 33.45 -8.51 4.85
CA THR A 699 32.05 -8.84 5.09
C THR A 699 31.19 -7.84 4.35
N SER A 700 30.24 -8.33 3.56
CA SER A 700 29.22 -7.53 2.88
C SER A 700 28.24 -6.91 3.89
N GLU A 701 28.71 -6.08 4.81
CA GLU A 701 27.83 -5.23 5.63
C GLU A 701 27.14 -4.12 4.80
N ALA A 702 27.36 -4.13 3.48
CA ALA A 702 26.71 -3.28 2.48
C ALA A 702 26.06 -4.10 1.33
N ALA A 703 25.60 -5.32 1.60
CA ALA A 703 24.64 -6.03 0.76
C ALA A 703 23.38 -6.33 1.58
#